data_AF-A0A2T2UAH3-F1
#
_entry.id   AF-A0A2T2UAH3-F1
#
_cell.length_a   1.000
_cell.length_b   1.000
_cell.length_c   1.000
_cell.angle_alpha   90.00
_cell.angle_beta   90.00
_cell.angle_gamma   90.00
#
_symmetry.space_group_name_H-M   'P 1'
#
loop_
_entity.id
_entity.type
_entity.pdbx_description
1 polymer ?
#
loop_
_entity_poly.entity_id
_entity_poly.type
_entity_poly.pdbx_seq_one_letter_code
_entity_poly.pdbx_strand_id
1 'polypeptide(L)'
;TLTVEKGEEISLEALADRLLEQDFSPVEFVEEPGEFAQRGGILDVFPYAGTYPVRIDFFGDEIDGLREFDPQTQRSVSRLTTARLVPNLEREEAARGSIALFNYLPDDAVLATVDEAQVREGAQAQYNEAAEAYRERRTALNENDEAAEDPDDLTPPDDRFLDGDQLAEALTQHPRLQFGTFTEGVSSNGTPADTIDLEADPQPSFNSDMDLVRKRLTENGDRDLDTFILCDSHGQSSRLRDLLESEIDHGWARLVVESLHEGFEWPGAKLAVYTDHQIFNRYHRPSTKQRKGHADGMNLRDIKNLTRGDFVVHVDHGIGKFAGMKKITVRDKQQEAVRLNFADDDVLYVNVHALHKLNKYTGKEGHQPTLTKLGSEQWEKKKKRTKDKVKDIARDLIKLYAKRKASDGYAFSSDTTWQREMEASFEFEDTPDQAEAAEAVKRDMADPVPMDRLVCGDVGFGKTEVAVRAAFSRRLQRFPVNVEVLSRFRSRAEQTEVLERLEQGQVDILIGTHRITSDDVTFDDLGLLIIDEEQRFGVKTKETLRKVREDIDTLTLTATPIPRTLQFSLLGARDLSLIETPPPNRQPIETEVHTFDEDLIRDAIVYETSRGGQVFFIHNRVKTINEVAEMVRAMVPNVRVGVGHGQMNSSELEDVMVDFLNEKLDVLVSTSIIENGLDISNANTMIINHAGEHFGLSELHQLRG
;
A
#
# COMPACT_ATOMS: atom_id res chain seq x y z
N THR A 1 28.06 -13.35 -2.77
CA THR A 1 28.05 -11.98 -3.33
C THR A 1 29.12 -11.80 -4.39
N LEU A 2 28.74 -11.33 -5.58
CA LEU A 2 29.66 -11.03 -6.67
C LEU A 2 29.80 -9.51 -6.80
N THR A 3 31.03 -8.99 -6.88
CA THR A 3 31.28 -7.56 -7.06
C THR A 3 31.92 -7.35 -8.42
N VAL A 4 31.40 -6.38 -9.18
CA VAL A 4 31.95 -5.98 -10.48
C VAL A 4 32.37 -4.53 -10.47
N GLU A 5 33.48 -4.22 -11.11
CA GLU A 5 34.03 -2.86 -11.20
C GLU A 5 34.20 -2.40 -12.64
N LYS A 6 34.08 -1.09 -12.86
CA LYS A 6 34.40 -0.51 -14.17
C LYS A 6 35.88 -0.74 -14.49
N GLY A 7 36.16 -1.26 -15.68
CA GLY A 7 37.51 -1.61 -16.14
C GLY A 7 37.98 -3.01 -15.74
N GLU A 8 37.11 -3.81 -15.11
CA GLU A 8 37.41 -5.22 -14.83
C GLU A 8 37.39 -6.05 -16.12
N GLU A 9 38.42 -6.90 -16.30
CA GLU A 9 38.50 -7.88 -17.39
C GLU A 9 37.69 -9.13 -17.03
N ILE A 10 36.42 -9.15 -17.43
CA ILE A 10 35.54 -10.30 -17.32
C ILE A 10 34.66 -10.36 -18.58
N SER A 11 34.56 -11.55 -19.19
CA SER A 11 33.65 -11.70 -20.33
C SER A 11 32.20 -11.71 -19.87
N LEU A 12 31.33 -11.18 -20.73
CA LEU A 12 29.89 -11.14 -20.45
C LEU A 12 29.34 -12.55 -20.18
N GLU A 13 29.76 -13.54 -20.97
CA GLU A 13 29.36 -14.94 -20.84
C GLU A 13 29.76 -15.51 -19.47
N ALA A 14 30.99 -15.26 -19.02
CA ALA A 14 31.45 -15.72 -17.71
C ALA A 14 30.68 -15.07 -16.56
N LEU A 15 30.31 -13.79 -16.69
CA LEU A 15 29.50 -13.13 -15.67
C LEU A 15 28.06 -13.67 -15.64
N ALA A 16 27.45 -13.92 -16.81
CA ALA A 16 26.12 -14.51 -16.91
C ALA A 16 26.06 -15.93 -16.33
N ASP A 17 27.07 -16.77 -16.58
CA ASP A 17 27.15 -18.11 -16.01
C ASP A 17 27.23 -18.08 -14.48
N ARG A 18 28.00 -17.15 -13.90
CA ARG A 18 28.09 -16.98 -12.44
C ARG A 18 26.78 -16.48 -11.81
N LEU A 19 25.98 -15.72 -12.55
CA LEU A 19 24.64 -15.30 -12.10
C LEU A 19 23.68 -16.49 -12.12
N LEU A 20 23.73 -17.34 -13.15
CA LEU A 20 22.95 -18.58 -13.20
C LEU A 20 23.31 -19.53 -12.05
N GLU A 21 24.60 -19.66 -11.72
CA GLU A 21 25.06 -20.42 -10.54
C GLU A 21 24.53 -19.85 -9.20
N GLN A 22 24.14 -18.57 -9.19
CA GLN A 22 23.58 -17.87 -8.04
C GLN A 22 22.05 -17.76 -8.07
N ASP A 23 21.38 -18.65 -8.83
CA ASP A 23 19.92 -18.73 -8.98
C ASP A 23 19.26 -17.49 -9.59
N PHE A 24 20.02 -16.64 -10.31
CA PHE A 24 19.41 -15.56 -11.08
C PHE A 24 18.70 -16.13 -12.31
N SER A 25 17.50 -15.62 -12.60
CA SER A 25 16.66 -16.07 -13.70
C SER A 25 16.94 -15.30 -14.99
N PRO A 26 17.27 -15.98 -16.11
CA PRO A 26 17.48 -15.33 -17.39
C PRO A 26 16.15 -14.90 -18.01
N VAL A 27 16.03 -13.61 -18.31
CA VAL A 27 14.84 -13.00 -18.90
C VAL A 27 15.21 -12.13 -20.10
N GLU A 28 14.20 -11.75 -20.87
CA GLU A 28 14.41 -10.85 -22.01
C GLU A 28 14.53 -9.38 -21.56
N PHE A 29 13.84 -9.01 -20.47
CA PHE A 29 13.85 -7.71 -19.81
C PHE A 29 13.80 -7.89 -18.30
N VAL A 30 14.71 -7.22 -17.59
CA VAL A 30 14.80 -7.24 -16.13
C VAL A 30 13.77 -6.29 -15.54
N GLU A 31 12.94 -6.80 -14.66
CA GLU A 31 11.85 -6.11 -13.98
C GLU A 31 11.86 -6.33 -12.47
N GLU A 32 12.19 -7.54 -12.02
CA GLU A 32 12.15 -7.98 -10.62
C GLU A 32 13.54 -8.38 -10.07
N PRO A 33 13.77 -8.28 -8.74
CA PRO A 33 14.99 -8.77 -8.12
C PRO A 33 15.23 -10.25 -8.42
N GLY A 34 16.48 -10.63 -8.66
CA GLY A 34 16.86 -11.99 -9.05
C GLY A 34 16.80 -12.26 -10.55
N GLU A 35 16.42 -11.29 -11.38
CA GLU A 35 16.43 -11.44 -12.83
C GLU A 35 17.71 -10.88 -13.48
N PHE A 36 18.10 -11.46 -14.63
CA PHE A 36 19.11 -10.87 -15.50
C PHE A 36 18.77 -11.03 -16.99
N ALA A 37 19.22 -10.09 -17.83
CA ALA A 37 19.00 -10.10 -19.27
C ALA A 37 20.28 -9.76 -20.04
N GLN A 38 20.61 -10.57 -21.03
CA GLN A 38 21.73 -10.34 -21.94
C GLN A 38 21.23 -9.75 -23.26
N ARG A 39 21.77 -8.60 -23.67
CA ARG A 39 21.46 -7.94 -24.95
C ARG A 39 22.70 -7.39 -25.63
N GLY A 40 23.27 -8.18 -26.54
CA GLY A 40 24.49 -7.78 -27.23
C GLY A 40 25.63 -7.63 -26.23
N GLY A 41 26.28 -6.45 -26.21
CA GLY A 41 27.34 -6.11 -25.25
C GLY A 41 26.83 -5.52 -23.93
N ILE A 42 25.60 -5.83 -23.52
CA ILE A 42 25.00 -5.31 -22.29
C ILE A 42 24.45 -6.48 -21.48
N LEU A 43 24.70 -6.45 -20.17
CA LEU A 43 24.08 -7.34 -19.18
C LEU A 43 23.29 -6.49 -18.17
N ASP A 44 21.98 -6.63 -18.17
CA ASP A 44 21.11 -6.05 -17.15
C ASP A 44 20.92 -7.08 -16.03
N VAL A 45 21.05 -6.68 -14.77
CA VAL A 45 20.93 -7.57 -13.59
C VAL A 45 20.20 -6.84 -12.49
N PHE A 46 19.24 -7.48 -11.81
CA PHE A 46 18.62 -6.93 -10.60
C PHE A 46 19.08 -7.72 -9.37
N PRO A 47 20.02 -7.19 -8.56
CA PRO A 47 20.45 -7.83 -7.32
C PRO A 47 19.29 -8.05 -6.34
N TYR A 48 19.31 -9.15 -5.57
CA TYR A 48 18.32 -9.41 -4.51
C TYR A 48 18.36 -8.33 -3.42
N ALA A 49 19.56 -7.85 -3.09
CA ALA A 49 19.75 -6.69 -2.23
C ALA A 49 20.15 -5.49 -3.10
N GLY A 50 19.17 -4.65 -3.47
CA GLY A 50 19.43 -3.48 -4.30
C GLY A 50 18.26 -2.49 -4.45
N THR A 51 18.61 -1.21 -4.32
CA THR A 51 18.03 -0.03 -4.99
C THR A 51 17.32 -0.31 -6.31
N TYR A 52 18.14 -0.31 -7.35
CA TYR A 52 17.77 -0.39 -8.75
C TYR A 52 18.48 -1.56 -9.43
N PRO A 53 17.95 -2.08 -10.54
CA PRO A 53 18.71 -2.95 -11.40
C PRO A 53 19.91 -2.21 -12.01
N VAL A 54 20.98 -2.96 -12.25
CA VAL A 54 22.26 -2.49 -12.77
C VAL A 54 22.41 -2.95 -14.22
N ARG A 55 22.68 -2.00 -15.10
CA ARG A 55 23.09 -2.20 -16.48
C ARG A 55 24.62 -2.17 -16.57
N ILE A 56 25.18 -3.25 -17.07
CA ILE A 56 26.61 -3.47 -17.25
C ILE A 56 26.90 -3.42 -18.75
N ASP A 57 27.56 -2.35 -19.20
CA ASP A 57 28.00 -2.14 -20.58
C ASP A 57 29.38 -2.79 -20.75
N PHE A 58 29.55 -3.66 -21.75
CA PHE A 58 30.80 -4.34 -22.09
C PHE A 58 31.41 -3.81 -23.39
N PHE A 59 32.74 -3.76 -23.43
CA PHE A 59 33.52 -3.56 -24.65
C PHE A 59 34.53 -4.71 -24.81
N GLY A 60 34.14 -5.74 -25.57
CA GLY A 60 34.89 -6.99 -25.60
C GLY A 60 34.71 -7.74 -24.28
N ASP A 61 35.82 -8.07 -23.62
CA ASP A 61 35.85 -8.76 -22.32
C ASP A 61 36.17 -7.80 -21.16
N GLU A 62 35.87 -6.51 -21.33
CA GLU A 62 36.07 -5.48 -20.31
C GLU A 62 34.75 -4.76 -20.02
N ILE A 63 34.49 -4.46 -18.74
CA ILE A 63 33.35 -3.65 -18.31
C ILE A 63 33.62 -2.17 -18.60
N ASP A 64 32.96 -1.62 -19.63
CA ASP A 64 33.07 -0.21 -20.03
C ASP A 64 32.23 0.71 -19.12
N GLY A 65 31.08 0.23 -18.63
CA GLY A 65 30.17 1.07 -17.85
C GLY A 65 29.25 0.31 -16.92
N LEU A 66 28.96 0.93 -15.78
CA LEU A 66 27.96 0.46 -14.83
C LEU A 66 26.95 1.57 -14.57
N ARG A 67 25.66 1.28 -14.65
CA ARG A 67 24.58 2.25 -14.45
C ARG A 67 23.40 1.62 -13.74
N GLU A 68 22.80 2.33 -12.81
CA GLU A 68 21.46 1.96 -12.35
C GLU A 68 20.45 2.38 -13.41
N PHE A 69 19.38 1.62 -13.58
CA PHE A 69 18.27 1.99 -14.46
C PHE A 69 16.92 1.71 -13.81
N ASP A 70 15.90 2.41 -14.27
CA ASP A 70 14.54 2.21 -13.82
C ASP A 70 13.92 1.00 -14.55
N PRO A 71 13.43 -0.03 -13.85
CA PRO A 71 12.95 -1.27 -14.47
C PRO A 71 11.70 -1.07 -15.34
N GLN A 72 10.91 -0.01 -15.11
CA GLN A 72 9.69 0.25 -15.86
C GLN A 72 9.97 1.03 -17.15
N THR A 73 10.79 2.08 -17.06
CA THR A 73 11.14 2.92 -18.21
C THR A 73 12.34 2.41 -19.00
N GLN A 74 13.13 1.49 -18.41
CA GLN A 74 14.38 0.94 -18.94
C GLN A 74 15.48 2.00 -19.19
N ARG A 75 15.35 3.17 -18.57
CA ARG A 75 16.27 4.32 -18.69
C ARG A 75 17.22 4.40 -17.51
N SER A 76 18.46 4.80 -17.78
CA SER A 76 19.47 5.00 -16.73
C SER A 76 19.06 6.09 -15.75
N VAL A 77 19.28 5.81 -14.46
CA VAL A 77 19.01 6.69 -13.31
C VAL A 77 20.32 7.31 -12.82
N SER A 78 21.32 6.48 -12.54
CA SER A 78 22.60 6.89 -11.97
C SER A 78 23.76 6.12 -12.62
N ARG A 79 25.01 6.58 -12.43
CA ARG A 79 26.21 5.87 -12.87
C ARG A 79 26.95 5.31 -11.66
N LEU A 80 27.49 4.11 -11.79
CA LEU A 80 28.25 3.42 -10.75
C LEU A 80 29.71 3.24 -11.18
N THR A 81 30.61 3.18 -10.20
CA THR A 81 32.00 2.71 -10.37
C THR A 81 32.15 1.23 -10.01
N THR A 82 31.36 0.76 -9.05
CA THR A 82 31.35 -0.61 -8.55
C THR A 82 29.89 -1.02 -8.33
N ALA A 83 29.53 -2.25 -8.66
CA ALA A 83 28.21 -2.82 -8.40
C ALA A 83 28.34 -4.15 -7.63
N ARG A 84 27.52 -4.32 -6.59
CA ARG A 84 27.44 -5.56 -5.81
C ARG A 84 26.19 -6.34 -6.23
N LEU A 85 26.40 -7.50 -6.82
CA LEU A 85 25.36 -8.45 -7.23
C LEU A 85 25.22 -9.47 -6.09
N VAL A 86 24.29 -9.20 -5.17
CA VAL A 86 24.00 -10.05 -4.01
C VAL A 86 23.05 -11.18 -4.45
N PRO A 87 23.41 -12.46 -4.22
CA PRO A 87 22.58 -13.61 -4.59
C PRO A 87 21.39 -13.80 -3.64
N ASN A 88 20.54 -14.78 -3.94
CA ASN A 88 19.49 -15.19 -3.01
C ASN A 88 20.11 -15.88 -1.78
N LEU A 89 20.03 -15.23 -0.61
CA LEU A 89 20.62 -15.73 0.63
C LEU A 89 19.80 -16.87 1.26
N GLU A 90 18.50 -16.99 0.96
CA GLU A 90 17.60 -17.97 1.60
C GLU A 90 17.92 -19.41 1.21
N ARG A 91 18.53 -19.64 0.04
CA ARG A 91 18.87 -20.99 -0.45
C ARG A 91 20.29 -21.46 -0.16
N GLU A 92 21.25 -20.55 0.05
CA GLU A 92 22.61 -20.94 0.47
C GLU A 92 22.61 -21.61 1.87
N GLU A 93 21.57 -21.37 2.69
CA GLU A 93 21.40 -21.98 4.01
C GLU A 93 21.30 -23.52 3.99
N ALA A 94 20.87 -24.14 2.89
CA ALA A 94 20.67 -25.58 2.84
C ALA A 94 21.98 -26.40 2.78
N ALA A 95 23.14 -25.75 2.52
CA ALA A 95 24.37 -26.47 2.17
C ALA A 95 25.53 -26.30 3.18
N ARG A 96 25.47 -25.35 4.12
CA ARG A 96 26.57 -25.05 5.05
C ARG A 96 26.00 -24.71 6.41
N GLY A 97 26.44 -25.43 7.45
CA GLY A 97 25.97 -25.22 8.83
C GLY A 97 26.11 -23.78 9.30
N SER A 98 25.27 -23.39 10.25
CA SER A 98 25.21 -22.04 10.79
C SER A 98 26.45 -21.72 11.63
N ILE A 99 26.85 -20.44 11.65
CA ILE A 99 27.78 -19.90 12.64
C ILE A 99 27.15 -18.70 13.33
N ALA A 100 27.48 -18.49 14.60
CA ALA A 100 26.96 -17.37 15.37
C ALA A 100 27.33 -16.03 14.72
N LEU A 101 26.39 -15.07 14.73
CA LEU A 101 26.60 -13.73 14.17
C LEU A 101 27.86 -13.06 14.72
N PHE A 102 28.13 -13.22 16.01
CA PHE A 102 29.29 -12.62 16.70
C PHE A 102 30.64 -13.15 16.19
N ASN A 103 30.67 -14.32 15.55
CA ASN A 103 31.89 -14.89 14.96
C ASN A 103 32.25 -14.24 13.62
N TYR A 104 31.32 -13.50 12.99
CA TYR A 104 31.61 -12.69 11.81
C TYR A 104 32.20 -11.32 12.16
N LEU A 105 32.12 -10.91 13.42
CA LEU A 105 32.64 -9.62 13.87
C LEU A 105 34.15 -9.71 14.07
N PRO A 106 34.91 -8.67 13.72
CA PRO A 106 36.35 -8.63 14.02
C PRO A 106 36.58 -8.56 15.54
N ASP A 107 37.73 -9.04 16.00
CA ASP A 107 38.07 -9.13 17.45
C ASP A 107 38.08 -7.76 18.17
N ASP A 108 38.20 -6.66 17.44
CA ASP A 108 38.18 -5.29 17.96
C ASP A 108 36.80 -4.61 17.86
N ALA A 109 35.76 -5.34 17.45
CA ALA A 109 34.41 -4.84 17.39
C ALA A 109 33.89 -4.47 18.80
N VAL A 110 33.39 -3.24 18.96
CA VAL A 110 32.74 -2.80 20.20
C VAL A 110 31.24 -3.02 20.06
N LEU A 111 30.65 -3.80 20.98
CA LEU A 111 29.21 -4.06 21.01
C LEU A 111 28.50 -3.02 21.88
N ALA A 112 27.44 -2.41 21.34
CA ALA A 112 26.52 -1.58 22.10
C ALA A 112 25.25 -2.40 22.42
N THR A 113 24.98 -2.66 23.70
CA THR A 113 23.78 -3.41 24.13
C THR A 113 22.84 -2.50 24.92
N VAL A 114 21.55 -2.56 24.61
CA VAL A 114 20.49 -1.89 25.36
C VAL A 114 19.73 -2.96 26.13
N ASP A 115 19.65 -2.83 27.46
CA ASP A 115 18.94 -3.77 28.34
C ASP A 115 19.30 -5.25 28.09
N GLU A 116 20.60 -5.59 28.17
CA GLU A 116 21.16 -6.92 27.89
C GLU A 116 20.45 -8.07 28.63
N ALA A 117 19.94 -7.81 29.83
CA ALA A 117 19.16 -8.80 30.60
C ALA A 117 17.86 -9.20 29.88
N GLN A 118 17.15 -8.23 29.30
CA GLN A 118 15.93 -8.47 28.52
C GLN A 118 16.26 -9.19 27.21
N VAL A 119 17.35 -8.82 26.54
CA VAL A 119 17.82 -9.50 25.32
C VAL A 119 18.11 -10.98 25.62
N ARG A 120 18.79 -11.27 26.73
CA ARG A 120 19.10 -12.63 27.17
C ARG A 120 17.85 -13.44 27.49
N GLU A 121 16.91 -12.85 28.23
CA GLU A 121 15.63 -13.52 28.56
C GLU A 121 14.82 -13.81 27.30
N GLY A 122 14.78 -12.87 26.35
CA GLY A 122 14.14 -13.05 25.05
C GLY A 122 14.76 -14.18 24.23
N ALA A 123 16.09 -14.24 24.16
CA ALA A 123 16.80 -15.33 23.47
C ALA A 123 16.49 -16.70 24.09
N GLN A 124 16.47 -16.78 25.43
CA GLN A 124 16.10 -18.02 26.12
C GLN A 124 14.66 -18.44 25.84
N ALA A 125 13.72 -17.48 25.81
CA ALA A 125 12.32 -17.76 25.52
C ALA A 125 12.15 -18.31 24.09
N GLN A 126 12.78 -17.67 23.10
CA GLN A 126 12.76 -18.14 21.69
C GLN A 126 13.39 -19.52 21.53
N TYR A 127 14.52 -19.77 22.22
CA TYR A 127 15.15 -21.09 22.21
C TYR A 127 14.21 -22.16 22.79
N ASN A 128 13.54 -21.87 23.92
CA ASN A 128 12.61 -22.81 24.54
C ASN A 128 11.44 -23.16 23.63
N GLU A 129 10.88 -22.16 22.94
CA GLU A 129 9.81 -22.34 21.95
C GLU A 129 10.27 -23.22 20.79
N ALA A 130 11.43 -22.92 20.20
CA ALA A 130 12.03 -23.74 19.15
C ALA A 130 12.29 -25.19 19.60
N ALA A 131 12.76 -25.37 20.84
CA ALA A 131 13.01 -26.68 21.43
C ALA A 131 11.72 -27.46 21.72
N GLU A 132 10.62 -26.79 22.03
CA GLU A 132 9.30 -27.40 22.16
C GLU A 132 8.75 -27.82 20.79
N ALA A 133 8.75 -26.92 19.80
CA ALA A 133 8.32 -27.22 18.44
C ALA A 133 9.11 -28.38 17.81
N TYR A 134 10.44 -28.40 18.01
CA TYR A 134 11.30 -29.50 17.56
C TYR A 134 10.91 -30.84 18.21
N ARG A 135 10.67 -30.86 19.54
CA ARG A 135 10.26 -32.06 20.26
C ARG A 135 8.90 -32.57 19.78
N GLU A 136 7.93 -31.68 19.59
CA GLU A 136 6.59 -32.04 19.12
C GLU A 136 6.64 -32.60 17.70
N ARG A 137 7.32 -31.92 16.77
CA ARG A 137 7.47 -32.38 15.38
C ARG A 137 8.20 -33.71 15.30
N ARG A 138 9.31 -33.87 16.05
CA ARG A 138 10.06 -35.13 16.09
C ARG A 138 9.25 -36.28 16.67
N THR A 139 8.41 -36.02 17.68
CA THR A 139 7.51 -37.03 18.26
C THR A 139 6.45 -37.44 17.24
N ALA A 140 5.82 -36.47 16.56
CA ALA A 140 4.82 -36.73 15.53
C ALA A 140 5.36 -37.54 14.35
N LEU A 141 6.60 -37.28 13.91
CA LEU A 141 7.25 -38.07 12.84
C LEU A 141 7.59 -39.50 13.31
N ASN A 142 8.01 -39.68 14.56
CA ASN A 142 8.30 -41.01 15.12
C ASN A 142 7.04 -41.88 15.31
N GLU A 143 5.88 -41.26 15.53
CA GLU A 143 4.61 -41.96 15.73
C GLU A 143 3.92 -42.34 14.41
N ASN A 144 4.38 -41.80 13.27
CA ASN A 144 3.73 -41.93 11.98
C ASN A 144 4.65 -42.65 10.97
N ASP A 145 4.60 -44.00 10.96
CA ASP A 145 5.44 -44.89 10.12
C ASP A 145 5.34 -44.65 8.59
N GLU A 146 4.38 -43.84 8.13
CA GLU A 146 4.19 -43.46 6.71
C GLU A 146 4.63 -42.01 6.37
N ALA A 147 5.28 -41.30 7.31
CA ALA A 147 5.76 -39.94 7.06
C ALA A 147 6.85 -39.90 5.98
N ALA A 148 6.77 -38.89 5.09
CA ALA A 148 7.72 -38.71 3.99
C ALA A 148 9.07 -38.11 4.42
N GLU A 149 9.18 -37.62 5.66
CA GLU A 149 10.36 -36.98 6.25
C GLU A 149 10.91 -37.85 7.38
N ASP A 150 12.23 -38.07 7.40
CA ASP A 150 12.91 -38.80 8.48
C ASP A 150 13.03 -37.88 9.72
N PRO A 151 12.68 -38.35 10.93
CA PRO A 151 12.93 -37.62 12.17
C PRO A 151 14.36 -37.12 12.35
N ASP A 152 15.35 -37.81 11.77
CA ASP A 152 16.76 -37.43 11.82
C ASP A 152 17.15 -36.35 10.79
N ASP A 153 16.27 -36.01 9.84
CA ASP A 153 16.45 -34.88 8.90
C ASP A 153 16.07 -33.52 9.53
N LEU A 154 15.39 -33.53 10.69
CA LEU A 154 15.06 -32.31 11.41
C LEU A 154 16.31 -31.65 12.00
N THR A 155 16.50 -30.36 11.68
CA THR A 155 17.59 -29.56 12.26
C THR A 155 17.34 -29.28 13.75
N PRO A 156 18.27 -29.64 14.66
CA PRO A 156 18.16 -29.31 16.07
C PRO A 156 18.15 -27.79 16.34
N PRO A 157 17.48 -27.32 17.40
CA PRO A 157 17.49 -25.90 17.79
C PRO A 157 18.89 -25.33 17.99
N ASP A 158 19.81 -26.10 18.58
CA ASP A 158 21.20 -25.70 18.85
C ASP A 158 21.98 -25.30 17.58
N ASP A 159 21.58 -25.80 16.42
CA ASP A 159 22.24 -25.49 15.14
C ASP A 159 21.78 -24.15 14.55
N ARG A 160 20.72 -23.53 15.10
CA ARG A 160 20.07 -22.33 14.56
C ARG A 160 19.90 -21.21 15.59
N PHE A 161 19.76 -21.55 16.86
CA PHE A 161 19.50 -20.61 17.95
C PHE A 161 20.62 -20.67 19.00
N LEU A 162 20.96 -19.51 19.55
CA LEU A 162 21.71 -19.42 20.80
C LEU A 162 20.72 -19.32 21.95
N ASP A 163 20.93 -20.11 23.01
CA ASP A 163 20.23 -19.91 24.27
C ASP A 163 20.74 -18.65 25.00
N GLY A 164 20.10 -18.31 26.13
CA GLY A 164 20.47 -17.10 26.88
C GLY A 164 21.91 -17.14 27.42
N ASP A 165 22.41 -18.31 27.82
CA ASP A 165 23.75 -18.45 28.39
C ASP A 165 24.83 -18.42 27.29
N GLN A 166 24.59 -19.10 26.17
CA GLN A 166 25.42 -19.07 24.97
C GLN A 166 25.50 -17.66 24.38
N LEU A 167 24.39 -16.93 24.34
CA LEU A 167 24.38 -15.54 23.92
C LEU A 167 25.22 -14.67 24.87
N ALA A 168 25.07 -14.85 26.19
CA ALA A 168 25.88 -14.12 27.16
C ALA A 168 27.38 -14.40 26.99
N GLU A 169 27.77 -15.67 26.78
CA GLU A 169 29.15 -16.04 26.50
C GLU A 169 29.67 -15.37 25.22
N ALA A 170 28.91 -15.41 24.13
CA ALA A 170 29.28 -14.78 22.86
C ALA A 170 29.48 -13.25 23.00
N LEU A 171 28.61 -12.57 23.74
CA LEU A 171 28.73 -11.13 23.99
C LEU A 171 30.00 -10.77 24.78
N THR A 172 30.44 -11.64 25.71
CA THR A 172 31.65 -11.36 26.52
C THR A 172 32.97 -11.44 25.76
N GLN A 173 32.97 -11.98 24.54
CA GLN A 173 34.16 -12.09 23.70
C GLN A 173 34.60 -10.75 23.10
N HIS A 174 33.73 -9.73 23.15
CA HIS A 174 33.95 -8.41 22.56
C HIS A 174 33.90 -7.29 23.61
N PRO A 175 34.61 -6.17 23.44
CA PRO A 175 34.40 -4.96 24.24
C PRO A 175 32.95 -4.48 24.18
N ARG A 176 32.40 -3.94 25.28
CA ARG A 176 30.97 -3.60 25.40
C ARG A 176 30.70 -2.20 25.94
N LEU A 177 29.70 -1.55 25.37
CA LEU A 177 29.02 -0.37 25.89
C LEU A 177 27.58 -0.77 26.24
N GLN A 178 27.23 -0.67 27.51
CA GLN A 178 25.90 -1.02 27.99
C GLN A 178 25.07 0.25 28.21
N PHE A 179 23.87 0.26 27.65
CA PHE A 179 22.86 1.31 27.82
C PHE A 179 21.69 0.73 28.61
N GLY A 180 21.22 1.45 29.63
CA GLY A 180 20.10 1.01 30.45
C GLY A 180 19.94 1.85 31.71
N THR A 181 18.86 1.61 32.44
CA THR A 181 18.59 2.27 33.73
C THR A 181 19.32 1.53 34.84
N PHE A 182 20.61 1.85 35.03
CA PHE A 182 21.42 1.20 36.06
C PHE A 182 21.07 1.75 37.44
N THR A 183 20.34 0.97 38.25
CA THR A 183 19.97 1.35 39.63
C THR A 183 21.10 1.12 40.64
N GLU A 184 22.08 0.28 40.33
CA GLU A 184 23.28 0.03 41.12
C GLU A 184 24.50 -0.19 40.23
N GLY A 185 25.71 -0.06 40.80
CA GLY A 185 26.98 -0.18 40.09
C GLY A 185 27.06 -1.48 39.28
N VAL A 186 27.05 -1.35 37.95
CA VAL A 186 27.12 -2.47 37.03
C VAL A 186 28.51 -3.08 37.13
N SER A 187 28.58 -4.39 37.34
CA SER A 187 29.84 -5.13 37.24
C SER A 187 29.84 -5.98 35.97
N SER A 188 30.83 -5.77 35.10
CA SER A 188 31.12 -6.69 33.99
C SER A 188 32.27 -7.60 34.44
N ASN A 189 32.04 -8.92 34.46
CA ASN A 189 33.03 -9.93 34.88
C ASN A 189 33.64 -9.70 36.29
N GLY A 190 32.87 -9.16 37.24
CA GLY A 190 33.35 -8.87 38.60
C GLY A 190 34.22 -7.60 38.72
N THR A 191 34.34 -6.82 37.64
CA THR A 191 35.01 -5.52 37.62
C THR A 191 33.94 -4.42 37.67
N PRO A 192 34.05 -3.39 38.53
CA PRO A 192 33.16 -2.24 38.49
C PRO A 192 33.24 -1.60 37.10
N ALA A 193 32.11 -1.45 36.42
CA ALA A 193 32.06 -0.73 35.16
C ALA A 193 32.25 0.76 35.45
N ASP A 194 33.11 1.43 34.67
CA ASP A 194 33.16 2.89 34.67
C ASP A 194 31.84 3.41 34.09
N THR A 195 30.96 3.91 34.96
CA THR A 195 29.65 4.44 34.56
C THR A 195 29.79 5.92 34.17
N ILE A 196 29.25 6.27 33.00
CA ILE A 196 29.13 7.66 32.55
C ILE A 196 27.64 7.99 32.51
N ASP A 197 27.23 8.95 33.35
CA ASP A 197 25.90 9.55 33.25
C ASP A 197 25.95 10.70 32.24
N LEU A 198 25.06 10.67 31.26
CA LEU A 198 24.95 11.73 30.24
C LEU A 198 24.12 12.91 30.73
N GLU A 199 23.37 12.76 31.84
CA GLU A 199 22.43 13.76 32.35
C GLU A 199 21.46 14.26 31.26
N ALA A 200 21.06 13.36 30.35
CA ALA A 200 20.14 13.65 29.26
C ALA A 200 18.74 13.14 29.62
N ASP A 201 17.74 13.99 29.41
CA ASP A 201 16.34 13.69 29.66
C ASP A 201 15.61 13.42 28.33
N PRO A 202 14.65 12.49 28.27
CA PRO A 202 13.76 12.37 27.11
C PRO A 202 13.00 13.68 26.86
N GLN A 203 12.61 13.90 25.60
CA GLN A 203 11.73 15.03 25.25
C GLN A 203 10.47 14.99 26.14
N PRO A 204 10.05 16.13 26.72
CA PRO A 204 8.82 16.18 27.50
C PRO A 204 7.58 15.93 26.63
N SER A 205 6.56 15.33 27.22
CA SER A 205 5.28 15.11 26.53
C SER A 205 4.52 16.42 26.38
N PHE A 206 4.20 16.77 25.13
CA PHE A 206 3.42 17.97 24.80
C PHE A 206 1.94 17.68 24.53
N ASN A 207 1.57 16.43 24.24
CA ASN A 207 0.18 16.02 23.95
C ASN A 207 -0.52 16.82 22.82
N SER A 208 0.26 17.25 21.82
CA SER A 208 -0.16 18.13 20.74
C SER A 208 -0.65 19.52 21.21
N ASP A 209 -0.30 19.94 22.42
CA ASP A 209 -0.58 21.28 22.95
C ASP A 209 0.56 22.24 22.58
N MET A 210 0.28 23.15 21.64
CA MET A 210 1.27 24.11 21.15
C MET A 210 1.69 25.14 22.21
N ASP A 211 0.84 25.44 23.20
CA ASP A 211 1.21 26.38 24.25
C ASP A 211 2.25 25.78 25.20
N LEU A 212 2.19 24.47 25.45
CA LEU A 212 3.24 23.75 26.17
C LEU A 212 4.57 23.75 25.40
N VAL A 213 4.51 23.57 24.07
CA VAL A 213 5.70 23.63 23.21
C VAL A 213 6.34 25.02 23.28
N ARG A 214 5.57 26.09 23.05
CA ARG A 214 6.07 27.48 23.09
C ARG A 214 6.71 27.83 24.43
N LYS A 215 6.04 27.47 25.52
CA LYS A 215 6.56 27.67 26.88
C LYS A 215 7.90 26.97 27.06
N ARG A 216 8.02 25.71 26.62
CA ARG A 216 9.25 24.95 26.76
C ARG A 216 10.39 25.47 25.90
N LEU A 217 10.11 25.90 24.67
CA LEU A 217 11.11 26.54 23.79
C LEU A 217 11.67 27.83 24.42
N THR A 218 10.80 28.62 25.05
CA THR A 218 11.20 29.82 25.79
C THR A 218 12.10 29.46 26.98
N GLU A 219 11.70 28.48 27.79
CA GLU A 219 12.50 27.98 28.92
C GLU A 219 13.87 27.45 28.48
N ASN A 220 13.94 26.77 27.33
CA ASN A 220 15.20 26.29 26.76
C ASN A 220 16.10 27.44 26.30
N GLY A 221 15.50 28.48 25.69
CA GLY A 221 16.21 29.72 25.36
C GLY A 221 16.81 30.40 26.58
N ASP A 222 16.04 30.51 27.68
CA ASP A 222 16.52 31.06 28.96
C ASP A 222 17.64 30.20 29.59
N ARG A 223 17.64 28.89 29.31
CA ARG A 223 18.67 27.92 29.73
C ARG A 223 19.88 27.87 28.80
N ASP A 224 19.92 28.68 27.74
CA ASP A 224 20.99 28.71 26.73
C ASP A 224 21.17 27.35 26.03
N LEU A 225 20.06 26.66 25.73
CA LEU A 225 20.05 25.42 24.95
C LEU A 225 19.81 25.73 23.46
N ASP A 226 20.65 25.17 22.60
CA ASP A 226 20.38 25.10 21.16
C ASP A 226 19.26 24.08 20.91
N THR A 227 18.05 24.57 20.63
CA THR A 227 16.90 23.70 20.37
C THR A 227 16.68 23.49 18.87
N PHE A 228 16.68 22.22 18.45
CA PHE A 228 16.32 21.78 17.11
C PHE A 228 14.99 21.06 17.15
N ILE A 229 14.11 21.32 16.20
CA ILE A 229 12.90 20.53 15.98
C ILE A 229 13.05 19.83 14.64
N LEU A 230 13.15 18.51 14.71
CA LEU A 230 13.28 17.59 13.59
C LEU A 230 11.89 17.33 13.00
N CYS A 231 11.78 17.46 11.68
CA CYS A 231 10.56 17.22 10.92
C CYS A 231 10.81 16.19 9.84
N ASP A 232 9.89 15.23 9.70
CA ASP A 232 10.02 14.13 8.74
C ASP A 232 10.00 14.62 7.26
N SER A 233 9.34 15.74 6.98
CA SER A 233 9.24 16.29 5.63
C SER A 233 9.27 17.83 5.57
N HIS A 234 9.58 18.37 4.38
CA HIS A 234 9.49 19.82 4.12
C HIS A 234 8.07 20.37 4.31
N GLY A 235 7.03 19.58 4.04
CA GLY A 235 5.65 19.97 4.29
C GLY A 235 5.37 20.19 5.78
N GLN A 236 5.78 19.23 6.62
CA GLN A 236 5.64 19.35 8.07
C GLN A 236 6.50 20.50 8.63
N SER A 237 7.73 20.65 8.14
CA SER A 237 8.59 21.77 8.52
C SER A 237 7.95 23.13 8.19
N SER A 238 7.33 23.27 7.02
CA SER A 238 6.62 24.50 6.65
C SER A 238 5.44 24.77 7.58
N ARG A 239 4.61 23.77 7.86
CA ARG A 239 3.45 23.92 8.76
C ARG A 239 3.88 24.27 10.18
N LEU A 240 4.92 23.61 10.70
CA LEU A 240 5.41 23.85 12.05
C LEU A 240 6.08 25.23 12.16
N ARG A 241 6.73 25.71 11.09
CA ARG A 241 7.24 27.08 11.01
C ARG A 241 6.13 28.10 11.17
N ASP A 242 5.01 27.90 10.48
CA ASP A 242 3.87 28.81 10.56
C ASP A 242 3.25 28.82 11.97
N LEU A 243 3.29 27.69 12.68
CA LEU A 243 2.76 27.58 14.05
C LEU A 243 3.66 28.19 15.13
N LEU A 244 4.98 28.22 14.89
CA LEU A 244 6.02 28.65 15.84
C LEU A 244 6.86 29.82 15.29
N GLU A 245 6.28 30.65 14.42
CA GLU A 245 6.98 31.72 13.71
C GLU A 245 7.71 32.65 14.70
N SER A 246 7.02 33.06 15.78
CA SER A 246 7.57 33.92 16.82
C SER A 246 8.80 33.33 17.52
N GLU A 247 8.74 32.05 17.89
CA GLU A 247 9.79 31.37 18.64
C GLU A 247 11.01 31.09 17.75
N ILE A 248 10.78 30.74 16.49
CA ILE A 248 11.82 30.47 15.50
C ILE A 248 12.53 31.77 15.11
N ASP A 249 11.79 32.84 14.84
CA ASP A 249 12.38 34.14 14.49
C ASP A 249 13.13 34.77 15.67
N HIS A 250 12.71 34.49 16.91
CA HIS A 250 13.47 34.86 18.11
C HIS A 250 14.77 34.04 18.28
N GLY A 251 14.88 32.90 17.59
CA GLY A 251 16.04 32.01 17.64
C GLY A 251 15.98 30.95 18.75
N TRP A 252 14.83 30.76 19.41
CA TRP A 252 14.66 29.74 20.44
C TRP A 252 14.54 28.32 19.88
N ALA A 253 14.21 28.17 18.60
CA ALA A 253 14.14 26.88 17.92
C ALA A 253 14.61 26.98 16.46
N ARG A 254 15.18 25.88 15.95
CA ARG A 254 15.55 25.74 14.53
C ARG A 254 14.89 24.49 13.95
N LEU A 255 14.24 24.62 12.81
CA LEU A 255 13.63 23.49 12.10
C LEU A 255 14.66 22.81 11.21
N VAL A 256 14.69 21.48 11.25
CA VAL A 256 15.56 20.64 10.42
C VAL A 256 14.74 19.51 9.83
N VAL A 257 14.90 19.23 8.54
CA VAL A 257 14.17 18.14 7.87
C VAL A 257 15.02 16.88 7.89
N GLU A 258 14.93 16.19 9.02
CA GLU A 258 15.56 14.92 9.35
C GLU A 258 14.60 14.20 10.31
N SER A 259 14.67 12.87 10.40
CA SER A 259 13.82 12.06 11.29
C SER A 259 14.64 11.43 12.41
N LEU A 260 14.13 11.43 13.64
CA LEU A 260 14.74 10.75 14.79
C LEU A 260 13.66 10.03 15.59
N HIS A 261 13.92 8.84 16.12
CA HIS A 261 12.90 8.05 16.82
C HIS A 261 12.29 8.76 18.03
N GLU A 262 13.16 9.32 18.87
CA GLU A 262 12.77 10.09 20.05
C GLU A 262 13.72 11.28 20.23
N GLY A 263 13.16 12.41 20.61
CA GLY A 263 13.84 13.62 21.02
C GLY A 263 14.31 13.53 22.46
N PHE A 264 15.21 14.44 22.82
CA PHE A 264 15.87 14.51 24.12
C PHE A 264 16.34 15.93 24.42
N GLU A 265 16.60 16.20 25.69
CA GLU A 265 17.35 17.36 26.16
C GLU A 265 18.66 16.88 26.78
N TRP A 266 19.75 17.48 26.35
CA TRP A 266 21.07 17.23 26.91
C TRP A 266 21.70 18.54 27.40
N PRO A 267 21.43 18.94 28.65
CA PRO A 267 21.92 20.19 29.23
C PRO A 267 23.46 20.29 29.24
N GLY A 268 24.16 19.19 29.52
CA GLY A 268 25.63 19.14 29.51
C GLY A 268 26.23 19.50 28.15
N ALA A 269 25.53 19.19 27.05
CA ALA A 269 25.91 19.55 25.69
C ALA A 269 25.25 20.85 25.17
N LYS A 270 24.45 21.52 26.01
CA LYS A 270 23.58 22.65 25.64
C LYS A 270 22.66 22.37 24.45
N LEU A 271 22.14 21.16 24.36
CA LEU A 271 21.39 20.70 23.19
C LEU A 271 19.98 20.28 23.60
N ALA A 272 18.98 20.65 22.82
CA ALA A 272 17.66 20.05 22.86
C ALA A 272 17.26 19.65 21.44
N VAL A 273 16.83 18.40 21.26
CA VAL A 273 16.36 17.87 19.99
C VAL A 273 14.95 17.40 20.21
N TYR A 274 13.98 18.09 19.61
CA TYR A 274 12.60 17.67 19.61
C TYR A 274 12.21 17.10 18.27
N THR A 275 11.18 16.28 18.26
CA THR A 275 10.66 15.66 17.05
C THR A 275 9.20 16.04 16.86
N ASP A 276 8.82 16.32 15.61
CA ASP A 276 7.45 16.72 15.29
C ASP A 276 6.45 15.60 15.57
N HIS A 277 6.79 14.32 15.36
CA HIS A 277 5.89 13.21 15.70
C HIS A 277 5.65 13.11 17.20
N GLN A 278 6.64 13.26 18.09
CA GLN A 278 6.37 13.26 19.54
C GLN A 278 5.64 14.53 20.01
N ILE A 279 5.86 15.68 19.37
CA ILE A 279 5.08 16.90 19.67
C ILE A 279 3.59 16.63 19.41
N PHE A 280 3.27 15.98 18.29
CA PHE A 280 1.89 15.73 17.87
C PHE A 280 1.34 14.35 18.28
N ASN A 281 2.06 13.56 19.09
CA ASN A 281 1.72 12.17 19.46
C ASN A 281 1.48 11.24 18.24
N ARG A 282 2.26 11.43 17.18
CA ARG A 282 2.29 10.57 15.99
C ARG A 282 3.37 9.49 16.18
N TYR A 283 3.16 8.33 15.56
CA TYR A 283 4.18 7.28 15.53
C TYR A 283 5.36 7.71 14.64
N HIS A 284 6.58 7.59 15.15
CA HIS A 284 7.79 7.79 14.36
C HIS A 284 7.84 6.79 13.20
N ARG A 285 8.18 7.25 12.00
CA ARG A 285 8.39 6.37 10.84
C ARG A 285 9.69 6.73 10.13
N PRO A 286 10.66 5.79 10.05
CA PRO A 286 11.88 6.03 9.30
C PRO A 286 11.54 6.29 7.83
N SER A 287 11.88 7.48 7.33
CA SER A 287 11.69 7.82 5.91
C SER A 287 12.66 7.00 5.05
N THR A 288 12.15 5.97 4.36
CA THR A 288 12.89 5.35 3.26
C THR A 288 12.69 6.22 2.02
N LYS A 289 13.81 6.62 1.38
CA LYS A 289 13.76 7.36 0.10
C LYS A 289 12.99 6.54 -0.94
N GLN A 290 11.73 6.88 -1.18
CA GLN A 290 10.90 6.21 -2.19
C GLN A 290 11.12 6.77 -3.60
N ARG A 291 11.01 5.88 -4.59
CA ARG A 291 11.18 6.15 -6.01
C ARG A 291 9.97 6.91 -6.56
N LYS A 292 10.23 7.87 -7.46
CA LYS A 292 9.18 8.55 -8.23
C LYS A 292 8.70 7.65 -9.37
N GLY A 293 7.42 7.29 -9.35
CA GLY A 293 6.74 6.71 -10.52
C GLY A 293 6.45 7.76 -11.59
N HIS A 294 6.41 7.33 -12.85
CA HIS A 294 5.89 8.12 -13.99
C HIS A 294 4.91 7.25 -14.78
N ALA A 295 3.75 7.81 -15.12
CA ALA A 295 2.76 7.20 -16.00
C ALA A 295 2.92 7.63 -17.47
N ASP A 296 2.77 6.66 -18.39
CA ASP A 296 1.69 6.56 -19.39
C ASP A 296 2.16 6.06 -20.79
N GLY A 297 1.53 4.98 -21.27
CA GLY A 297 1.75 4.34 -22.59
C GLY A 297 1.65 2.80 -22.57
N MET A 298 0.97 2.20 -23.58
CA MET A 298 0.93 0.74 -23.77
C MET A 298 2.32 0.24 -24.15
N ASN A 299 2.97 -0.50 -23.25
CA ASN A 299 4.35 -0.94 -23.40
C ASN A 299 4.42 -2.32 -24.07
N LEU A 300 5.62 -2.73 -24.48
CA LEU A 300 5.90 -4.08 -25.01
C LEU A 300 5.36 -5.20 -24.08
N ARG A 301 5.18 -4.88 -22.79
CA ARG A 301 4.54 -5.67 -21.73
C ARG A 301 3.11 -6.13 -22.08
N ASP A 302 2.28 -5.27 -22.66
CA ASP A 302 0.86 -5.56 -22.87
C ASP A 302 0.60 -6.60 -23.97
N ILE A 303 1.57 -6.79 -24.88
CA ILE A 303 1.49 -7.78 -25.96
C ILE A 303 2.01 -9.15 -25.50
N LYS A 304 2.97 -9.19 -24.57
CA LYS A 304 3.42 -10.46 -23.94
C LYS A 304 2.30 -11.11 -23.11
N ASN A 305 1.41 -10.30 -22.54
CA ASN A 305 0.25 -10.76 -21.78
C ASN A 305 -0.92 -11.25 -22.66
N LEU A 306 -0.76 -11.34 -23.99
CA LEU A 306 -1.77 -11.89 -24.90
C LEU A 306 -1.49 -13.37 -25.17
N THR A 307 -2.41 -14.22 -24.76
CA THR A 307 -2.38 -15.66 -25.05
C THR A 307 -3.15 -15.97 -26.33
N ARG A 308 -2.80 -17.07 -27.01
CA ARG A 308 -3.56 -17.52 -28.19
C ARG A 308 -5.01 -17.78 -27.79
N GLY A 309 -5.94 -17.12 -28.47
CA GLY A 309 -7.36 -17.19 -28.18
C GLY A 309 -7.94 -15.91 -27.56
N ASP A 310 -7.08 -15.03 -27.03
CA ASP A 310 -7.52 -13.75 -26.47
C ASP A 310 -8.21 -12.87 -27.52
N PHE A 311 -9.25 -12.16 -27.09
CA PHE A 311 -9.95 -11.22 -27.94
C PHE A 311 -9.18 -9.91 -28.03
N VAL A 312 -8.93 -9.46 -29.26
CA VAL A 312 -8.18 -8.24 -29.59
C VAL A 312 -9.05 -7.36 -30.47
N VAL A 313 -9.08 -6.07 -30.17
CA VAL A 313 -9.76 -5.05 -30.96
C VAL A 313 -8.76 -4.41 -31.91
N HIS A 314 -9.00 -4.55 -33.21
CA HIS A 314 -8.34 -3.76 -34.24
C HIS A 314 -9.18 -2.51 -34.53
N VAL A 315 -8.58 -1.32 -34.43
CA VAL A 315 -9.28 -0.02 -34.57
C VAL A 315 -10.13 0.08 -35.86
N ASP A 316 -9.61 -0.47 -36.97
CA ASP A 316 -10.25 -0.43 -38.29
C ASP A 316 -11.15 -1.63 -38.61
N HIS A 317 -10.92 -2.80 -38.00
CA HIS A 317 -11.50 -4.07 -38.45
C HIS A 317 -12.37 -4.77 -37.40
N GLY A 318 -12.38 -4.26 -36.16
CA GLY A 318 -13.21 -4.79 -35.08
C GLY A 318 -12.54 -5.87 -34.27
N ILE A 319 -13.35 -6.75 -33.69
CA ILE A 319 -12.91 -7.74 -32.70
C ILE A 319 -12.50 -9.03 -33.39
N GLY A 320 -11.26 -9.44 -33.20
CA GLY A 320 -10.69 -10.72 -33.65
C GLY A 320 -10.08 -11.50 -32.48
N LYS A 321 -9.62 -12.73 -32.72
CA LYS A 321 -8.87 -13.56 -31.78
C LYS A 321 -7.38 -13.55 -32.11
N PHE A 322 -6.54 -13.37 -31.11
CA PHE A 322 -5.10 -13.46 -31.26
C PHE A 322 -4.66 -14.89 -31.59
N ALA A 323 -3.90 -15.06 -32.67
CA ALA A 323 -3.41 -16.36 -33.15
C ALA A 323 -1.88 -16.48 -33.07
N GLY A 324 -1.20 -15.51 -32.46
CA GLY A 324 0.25 -15.47 -32.29
C GLY A 324 1.00 -14.61 -33.33
N MET A 325 2.31 -14.52 -33.17
CA MET A 325 3.20 -13.84 -34.12
C MET A 325 3.63 -14.77 -35.25
N LYS A 326 3.82 -14.22 -36.45
CA LYS A 326 4.30 -14.96 -37.62
C LYS A 326 5.22 -14.07 -38.46
N LYS A 327 6.34 -14.63 -38.92
CA LYS A 327 7.17 -14.03 -39.96
C LYS A 327 6.46 -14.19 -41.30
N ILE A 328 6.17 -13.06 -41.94
CA ILE A 328 5.56 -13.00 -43.27
C ILE A 328 6.54 -12.32 -44.24
N THR A 329 6.56 -12.78 -45.48
CA THR A 329 7.36 -12.15 -46.54
C THR A 329 6.43 -11.27 -47.37
N VAL A 330 6.69 -9.97 -47.40
CA VAL A 330 5.93 -9.00 -48.20
C VAL A 330 6.92 -8.25 -49.08
N ARG A 331 6.79 -8.37 -50.40
CA ARG A 331 7.67 -7.70 -51.39
C ARG A 331 9.17 -7.95 -51.12
N ASP A 332 9.53 -9.22 -50.94
CA ASP A 332 10.91 -9.71 -50.67
C ASP A 332 11.58 -9.23 -49.37
N LYS A 333 10.82 -8.59 -48.47
CA LYS A 333 11.28 -8.27 -47.11
C LYS A 333 10.55 -9.14 -46.10
N GLN A 334 11.31 -9.76 -45.20
CA GLN A 334 10.73 -10.43 -44.04
C GLN A 334 10.26 -9.40 -43.03
N GLN A 335 9.03 -9.55 -42.56
CA GLN A 335 8.43 -8.71 -41.53
C GLN A 335 7.73 -9.60 -40.52
N GLU A 336 7.86 -9.26 -39.25
CA GLU A 336 7.06 -9.88 -38.20
C GLU A 336 5.69 -9.22 -38.16
N ALA A 337 4.66 -10.06 -38.05
CA ALA A 337 3.28 -9.61 -37.97
C ALA A 337 2.52 -10.44 -36.93
N VAL A 338 1.62 -9.78 -36.22
CA VAL A 338 0.60 -10.39 -35.38
C VAL A 338 -0.50 -10.95 -36.27
N ARG A 339 -0.86 -12.21 -36.06
CA ARG A 339 -1.98 -12.86 -36.73
C ARG A 339 -3.23 -12.75 -35.87
N LEU A 340 -4.31 -12.24 -36.45
CA LEU A 340 -5.64 -12.20 -35.85
C LEU A 340 -6.62 -13.02 -36.69
N ASN A 341 -7.47 -13.83 -36.04
CA ASN A 341 -8.56 -14.56 -36.67
C ASN A 341 -9.89 -13.85 -36.39
N PHE A 342 -10.64 -13.55 -37.44
CA PHE A 342 -11.95 -12.90 -37.41
C PHE A 342 -13.06 -13.95 -37.60
N ALA A 343 -14.33 -13.50 -37.71
CA ALA A 343 -15.43 -14.42 -38.02
C ALA A 343 -15.23 -15.11 -39.38
N ASP A 344 -15.85 -16.26 -39.60
CA ASP A 344 -15.76 -17.05 -40.85
C ASP A 344 -14.32 -17.49 -41.23
N ASP A 345 -13.44 -17.70 -40.24
CA ASP A 345 -12.03 -18.07 -40.41
C ASP A 345 -11.17 -17.05 -41.20
N ASP A 346 -11.66 -15.82 -41.33
CA ASP A 346 -10.92 -14.70 -41.93
C ASP A 346 -9.64 -14.38 -41.12
N VAL A 347 -8.53 -14.11 -41.80
CA VAL A 347 -7.24 -13.83 -41.14
C VAL A 347 -6.72 -12.44 -41.51
N LEU A 348 -6.33 -11.67 -40.49
CA LEU A 348 -5.65 -10.39 -40.64
C LEU A 348 -4.22 -10.48 -40.09
N TYR A 349 -3.24 -10.05 -40.87
CA TYR A 349 -1.85 -9.88 -40.42
C TYR A 349 -1.57 -8.41 -40.16
N VAL A 350 -1.17 -8.08 -38.94
CA VAL A 350 -0.89 -6.71 -38.49
C VAL A 350 0.61 -6.61 -38.24
N ASN A 351 1.28 -5.74 -38.99
CA ASN A 351 2.72 -5.52 -38.83
C ASN A 351 3.05 -5.01 -37.42
N VAL A 352 4.21 -5.39 -36.86
CA VAL A 352 4.70 -4.93 -35.54
C VAL A 352 4.73 -3.39 -35.42
N HIS A 353 5.00 -2.65 -36.49
CA HIS A 353 4.95 -1.17 -36.46
C HIS A 353 3.52 -0.60 -36.34
N ALA A 354 2.50 -1.40 -36.62
CA ALA A 354 1.08 -1.05 -36.52
C ALA A 354 0.41 -1.58 -35.25
N LEU A 355 1.21 -2.03 -34.26
CA LEU A 355 0.69 -2.53 -32.98
C LEU A 355 -0.15 -1.51 -32.22
N HIS A 356 0.11 -0.21 -32.38
CA HIS A 356 -0.72 0.87 -31.82
C HIS A 356 -2.20 0.84 -32.27
N LYS A 357 -2.55 0.04 -33.28
CA LYS A 357 -3.93 -0.20 -33.74
C LYS A 357 -4.63 -1.36 -33.04
N LEU A 358 -3.91 -2.09 -32.19
CA LEU A 358 -4.40 -3.24 -31.45
C LEU A 358 -4.58 -2.87 -30.00
N ASN A 359 -5.71 -3.25 -29.43
CA ASN A 359 -5.97 -3.16 -28.01
C ASN A 359 -6.55 -4.48 -27.52
N LYS A 360 -6.17 -4.94 -26.33
CA LYS A 360 -6.83 -6.08 -25.69
C LYS A 360 -8.31 -5.76 -25.49
N TYR A 361 -9.20 -6.69 -25.82
CA TYR A 361 -10.62 -6.50 -25.57
C TYR A 361 -10.91 -6.65 -24.08
N THR A 362 -11.40 -5.58 -23.46
CA THR A 362 -11.90 -5.57 -22.08
C THR A 362 -13.43 -5.48 -22.10
N GLY A 363 -14.11 -6.57 -21.72
CA GLY A 363 -15.57 -6.67 -21.68
C GLY A 363 -16.11 -6.83 -20.27
N LYS A 364 -17.44 -6.80 -20.11
CA LYS A 364 -18.09 -7.22 -18.85
C LYS A 364 -17.84 -8.71 -18.64
N GLU A 365 -17.53 -9.10 -17.41
CA GLU A 365 -17.22 -10.48 -17.05
C GLU A 365 -18.29 -11.47 -17.51
N GLY A 366 -17.86 -12.63 -18.00
CA GLY A 366 -18.72 -13.67 -18.55
C GLY A 366 -19.29 -13.40 -19.95
N HIS A 367 -19.08 -12.21 -20.55
CA HIS A 367 -19.56 -11.90 -21.89
C HIS A 367 -18.48 -12.10 -22.96
N GLN A 368 -18.62 -13.15 -23.78
CA GLN A 368 -17.76 -13.32 -24.96
C GLN A 368 -18.20 -12.40 -26.10
N PRO A 369 -17.31 -11.57 -26.66
CA PRO A 369 -17.66 -10.69 -27.75
C PRO A 369 -17.90 -11.46 -29.05
N THR A 370 -18.81 -10.95 -29.88
CA THR A 370 -18.98 -11.46 -31.25
C THR A 370 -17.81 -11.03 -32.12
N LEU A 371 -17.18 -12.00 -32.79
CA LEU A 371 -16.13 -11.74 -33.77
C LEU A 371 -16.69 -10.93 -34.93
N THR A 372 -15.91 -9.96 -35.38
CA THR A 372 -16.29 -9.12 -36.51
C THR A 372 -15.99 -9.85 -37.81
N LYS A 373 -16.82 -9.66 -38.85
CA LYS A 373 -16.53 -10.16 -40.20
C LYS A 373 -15.74 -9.13 -40.99
N LEU A 374 -14.62 -9.52 -41.60
CA LEU A 374 -13.80 -8.60 -42.40
C LEU A 374 -14.58 -8.10 -43.62
N GLY A 375 -14.42 -6.81 -43.94
CA GLY A 375 -15.15 -6.17 -45.04
C GLY A 375 -16.63 -5.87 -44.78
N SER A 376 -17.18 -6.19 -43.59
CA SER A 376 -18.55 -5.84 -43.24
C SER A 376 -18.67 -4.41 -42.68
N GLU A 377 -19.76 -3.70 -43.00
CA GLU A 377 -20.08 -2.40 -42.40
C GLU A 377 -20.54 -2.48 -40.94
N GLN A 378 -20.58 -3.68 -40.34
CA GLN A 378 -21.09 -3.89 -38.98
C GLN A 378 -20.25 -3.13 -37.95
N TRP A 379 -18.93 -3.15 -38.10
CA TRP A 379 -18.00 -2.42 -37.23
C TRP A 379 -18.18 -0.91 -37.34
N GLU A 380 -18.23 -0.38 -38.57
CA GLU A 380 -18.44 1.04 -38.82
C GLU A 380 -19.79 1.53 -38.30
N LYS A 381 -20.87 0.75 -38.48
CA LYS A 381 -22.19 1.06 -37.89
C LYS A 381 -22.17 1.03 -36.37
N LYS A 382 -21.47 0.06 -35.76
CA LYS A 382 -21.31 -0.04 -34.30
C LYS A 382 -20.49 1.15 -33.77
N LYS A 383 -19.39 1.51 -34.44
CA LYS A 383 -18.55 2.68 -34.13
C LYS A 383 -19.32 3.98 -34.24
N LYS A 384 -20.11 4.16 -35.31
CA LYS A 384 -20.99 5.33 -35.49
C LYS A 384 -22.05 5.42 -34.40
N ARG A 385 -22.78 4.34 -34.11
CA ARG A 385 -23.79 4.30 -33.04
C ARG A 385 -23.19 4.58 -31.66
N THR A 386 -22.02 4.02 -31.35
CA THR A 386 -21.31 4.27 -30.10
C THR A 386 -20.84 5.72 -30.04
N LYS A 387 -20.30 6.27 -31.13
CA LYS A 387 -19.91 7.69 -31.23
C LYS A 387 -21.09 8.62 -30.97
N ASP A 388 -22.27 8.31 -31.51
CA ASP A 388 -23.48 9.10 -31.29
C ASP A 388 -23.91 9.03 -29.81
N LYS A 389 -23.89 7.85 -29.18
CA LYS A 389 -24.13 7.71 -27.73
C LYS A 389 -23.12 8.48 -26.87
N VAL A 390 -21.84 8.43 -27.21
CA VAL A 390 -20.79 9.18 -26.51
C VAL A 390 -21.01 10.69 -26.67
N LYS A 391 -21.44 11.15 -27.85
CA LYS A 391 -21.83 12.55 -28.06
C LYS A 391 -23.05 12.96 -27.24
N ASP A 392 -24.03 12.08 -27.08
CA ASP A 392 -25.21 12.38 -26.26
C ASP A 392 -24.81 12.53 -24.78
N ILE A 393 -23.98 11.63 -24.26
CA ILE A 393 -23.43 11.74 -22.89
C ILE A 393 -22.59 13.02 -22.75
N ALA A 394 -21.70 13.29 -23.69
CA ALA A 394 -20.89 14.51 -23.69
C ALA A 394 -21.76 15.78 -23.74
N ARG A 395 -22.85 15.78 -24.51
CA ARG A 395 -23.80 16.89 -24.55
C ARG A 395 -24.47 17.10 -23.21
N ASP A 396 -24.86 16.02 -22.52
CA ASP A 396 -25.49 16.11 -21.21
C ASP A 396 -24.50 16.57 -20.13
N LEU A 397 -23.22 16.20 -20.22
CA LEU A 397 -22.15 16.71 -19.36
C LEU A 397 -21.86 18.19 -19.62
N ILE A 398 -21.75 18.60 -20.89
CA ILE A 398 -21.56 20.01 -21.26
C ILE A 398 -22.74 20.87 -20.78
N LYS A 399 -23.97 20.35 -20.85
CA LYS A 399 -25.15 21.04 -20.29
C LYS A 399 -25.03 21.20 -18.78
N LEU A 400 -24.61 20.16 -18.07
CA LEU A 400 -24.39 20.22 -16.62
C LEU A 400 -23.31 21.24 -16.29
N TYR A 401 -22.17 21.22 -16.98
CA TYR A 401 -21.08 22.19 -16.79
C TYR A 401 -21.51 23.63 -17.10
N ALA A 402 -22.24 23.84 -18.20
CA ALA A 402 -22.79 25.15 -18.55
C ALA A 402 -23.80 25.65 -17.51
N LYS A 403 -24.57 24.74 -16.91
CA LYS A 403 -25.48 25.07 -15.80
C LYS A 403 -24.69 25.46 -14.55
N ARG A 404 -23.70 24.66 -14.14
CA ARG A 404 -22.82 24.95 -12.99
C ARG A 404 -22.09 26.28 -13.13
N LYS A 405 -21.56 26.58 -14.32
CA LYS A 405 -20.87 27.85 -14.60
C LYS A 405 -21.80 29.07 -14.61
N ALA A 406 -23.11 28.85 -14.78
CA ALA A 406 -24.13 29.89 -14.71
C ALA A 406 -24.78 29.99 -13.32
N SER A 407 -24.59 28.98 -12.45
CA SER A 407 -24.98 29.02 -11.04
C SER A 407 -23.92 29.81 -10.26
N ASP A 408 -24.39 30.62 -9.30
CA ASP A 408 -23.52 31.26 -8.32
C ASP A 408 -23.19 30.21 -7.25
N GLY A 409 -21.96 29.69 -7.25
CA GLY A 409 -21.47 28.76 -6.22
C GLY A 409 -20.99 29.48 -4.96
N TYR A 410 -20.57 28.70 -3.97
CA TYR A 410 -20.02 29.22 -2.72
C TYR A 410 -18.50 29.15 -2.74
N ALA A 411 -17.83 30.31 -2.75
CA ALA A 411 -16.37 30.37 -2.69
C ALA A 411 -15.90 30.25 -1.22
N PHE A 412 -15.23 29.15 -0.89
CA PHE A 412 -14.69 28.92 0.44
C PHE A 412 -13.51 29.87 0.76
N SER A 413 -13.36 30.26 2.02
CA SER A 413 -12.25 31.09 2.49
C SER A 413 -10.93 30.31 2.57
N SER A 414 -9.81 31.02 2.61
CA SER A 414 -8.49 30.42 2.88
C SER A 414 -8.42 29.71 4.24
N ASP A 415 -7.51 28.75 4.35
CA ASP A 415 -7.28 27.96 5.56
C ASP A 415 -7.06 28.82 6.82
N THR A 416 -7.82 28.49 7.86
CA THR A 416 -7.69 29.06 9.20
C THR A 416 -6.56 28.38 9.99
N THR A 417 -6.16 28.97 11.12
CA THR A 417 -5.19 28.33 12.03
C THR A 417 -5.67 26.96 12.50
N TRP A 418 -6.97 26.81 12.77
CA TRP A 418 -7.57 25.53 13.17
C TRP A 418 -7.50 24.47 12.06
N GLN A 419 -7.67 24.86 10.79
CA GLN A 419 -7.49 23.95 9.66
C GLN A 419 -6.06 23.41 9.63
N ARG A 420 -5.06 24.28 9.86
CA ARG A 420 -3.64 23.88 9.84
C ARG A 420 -3.27 22.99 11.02
N GLU A 421 -3.78 23.30 12.22
CA GLU A 421 -3.60 22.44 13.40
C GLU A 421 -4.23 21.06 13.18
N MET A 422 -5.40 21.01 12.57
CA MET A 422 -6.06 19.76 12.20
C MET A 422 -5.24 18.97 11.17
N GLU A 423 -4.76 19.62 10.11
CA GLU A 423 -3.88 19.01 9.10
C GLU A 423 -2.55 18.51 9.67
N ALA A 424 -1.98 19.20 10.66
CA ALA A 424 -0.78 18.75 11.36
C ALA A 424 -1.05 17.56 12.31
N SER A 425 -2.29 17.38 12.78
CA SER A 425 -2.67 16.27 13.65
C SER A 425 -2.82 14.92 12.94
N PHE A 426 -2.78 14.87 11.60
CA PHE A 426 -2.90 13.60 10.88
C PHE A 426 -1.67 12.71 11.14
N GLU A 427 -1.94 11.44 11.48
CA GLU A 427 -0.94 10.43 11.84
C GLU A 427 -0.04 9.98 10.67
N PHE A 428 -0.43 10.28 9.43
CA PHE A 428 0.23 9.83 8.22
C PHE A 428 0.77 11.02 7.44
N GLU A 429 1.95 10.85 6.82
CA GLU A 429 2.45 11.82 5.87
C GLU A 429 1.79 11.64 4.51
N ASP A 430 1.48 12.75 3.86
CA ASP A 430 0.93 12.75 2.52
C ASP A 430 1.93 12.21 1.51
N THR A 431 1.47 11.32 0.64
CA THR A 431 2.18 11.07 -0.61
C THR A 431 2.13 12.33 -1.50
N PRO A 432 3.08 12.52 -2.43
CA PRO A 432 3.05 13.67 -3.34
C PRO A 432 1.70 13.81 -4.06
N ASP A 433 1.11 12.69 -4.48
CA ASP A 433 -0.18 12.67 -5.18
C ASP A 433 -1.35 13.03 -4.26
N GLN A 434 -1.31 12.61 -2.98
CA GLN A 434 -2.30 13.02 -1.98
C GLN A 434 -2.25 14.53 -1.72
N ALA A 435 -1.04 15.09 -1.56
CA ALA A 435 -0.85 16.52 -1.37
C ALA A 435 -1.33 17.32 -2.59
N GLU A 436 -0.99 16.87 -3.81
CA GLU A 436 -1.47 17.50 -5.05
C GLU A 436 -3.01 17.42 -5.17
N ALA A 437 -3.60 16.27 -4.84
CA ALA A 437 -5.05 16.09 -4.86
C ALA A 437 -5.75 17.01 -3.85
N ALA A 438 -5.23 17.12 -2.62
CA ALA A 438 -5.77 17.99 -1.58
C ALA A 438 -5.71 19.47 -1.99
N GLU A 439 -4.56 19.93 -2.51
CA GLU A 439 -4.41 21.31 -3.00
C GLU A 439 -5.31 21.61 -4.20
N ALA A 440 -5.52 20.64 -5.09
CA ALA A 440 -6.45 20.79 -6.20
C ALA A 440 -7.91 20.92 -5.71
N VAL A 441 -8.33 20.12 -4.73
CA VAL A 441 -9.65 20.24 -4.10
C VAL A 441 -9.84 21.61 -3.45
N LYS A 442 -8.87 22.06 -2.64
CA LYS A 442 -8.92 23.39 -1.99
C LYS A 442 -9.03 24.53 -2.99
N ARG A 443 -8.25 24.46 -4.08
CA ARG A 443 -8.27 25.46 -5.14
C ARG A 443 -9.64 25.54 -5.82
N ASP A 444 -10.24 24.40 -6.11
CA ASP A 444 -11.56 24.35 -6.74
C ASP A 444 -12.65 24.86 -5.79
N MET A 445 -12.60 24.52 -4.50
CA MET A 445 -13.54 25.02 -3.49
C MET A 445 -13.42 26.54 -3.27
N ALA A 446 -12.26 27.14 -3.53
CA ALA A 446 -12.10 28.59 -3.47
C ALA A 446 -12.67 29.33 -4.70
N ASP A 447 -13.01 28.61 -5.78
CA ASP A 447 -13.59 29.19 -6.99
C ASP A 447 -15.10 29.44 -6.78
N PRO A 448 -15.67 30.56 -7.27
CA PRO A 448 -17.12 30.79 -7.23
C PRO A 448 -17.95 29.83 -8.09
N VAL A 449 -17.33 28.98 -8.91
CA VAL A 449 -18.02 27.94 -9.68
C VAL A 449 -18.05 26.62 -8.89
N PRO A 450 -19.22 25.97 -8.71
CA PRO A 450 -19.32 24.73 -7.95
C PRO A 450 -18.41 23.61 -8.49
N MET A 451 -17.48 23.13 -7.66
CA MET A 451 -16.53 22.05 -7.92
C MET A 451 -17.20 20.74 -8.32
N ASP A 452 -16.65 20.02 -9.31
CA ASP A 452 -17.01 18.63 -9.64
C ASP A 452 -15.75 17.80 -9.89
N ARG A 453 -15.11 17.36 -8.81
CA ARG A 453 -13.84 16.65 -8.87
C ARG A 453 -14.01 15.15 -8.59
N LEU A 454 -13.28 14.34 -9.34
CA LEU A 454 -13.10 12.91 -9.09
C LEU A 454 -11.68 12.68 -8.56
N VAL A 455 -11.56 12.09 -7.36
CA VAL A 455 -10.31 11.57 -6.82
C VAL A 455 -10.31 10.06 -7.00
N CYS A 456 -9.32 9.55 -7.71
CA CYS A 456 -9.19 8.13 -7.98
C CYS A 456 -7.82 7.63 -7.49
N GLY A 457 -7.81 6.49 -6.81
CA GLY A 457 -6.59 5.85 -6.32
C GLY A 457 -6.93 4.55 -5.64
N ASP A 458 -5.99 3.63 -5.47
CA ASP A 458 -6.29 2.27 -4.98
C ASP A 458 -6.89 2.26 -3.56
N VAL A 459 -7.52 1.16 -3.15
CA VAL A 459 -8.00 0.95 -1.76
C VAL A 459 -6.83 1.18 -0.81
N GLY A 460 -7.04 1.86 0.31
CA GLY A 460 -5.96 2.17 1.27
C GLY A 460 -5.01 3.31 0.86
N PHE A 461 -5.13 3.91 -0.33
CA PHE A 461 -4.29 5.05 -0.73
C PHE A 461 -4.72 6.40 -0.11
N GLY A 462 -5.42 6.40 1.01
CA GLY A 462 -5.79 7.63 1.73
C GLY A 462 -6.77 8.56 1.00
N LYS A 463 -7.60 8.04 0.07
CA LYS A 463 -8.68 8.84 -0.57
C LYS A 463 -9.60 9.51 0.47
N THR A 464 -9.92 8.76 1.53
CA THR A 464 -10.72 9.25 2.65
C THR A 464 -10.02 10.39 3.39
N GLU A 465 -8.69 10.41 3.43
CA GLU A 465 -7.94 11.50 4.06
C GLU A 465 -8.07 12.81 3.27
N VAL A 466 -7.99 12.74 1.93
CA VAL A 466 -8.29 13.88 1.04
C VAL A 466 -9.72 14.38 1.26
N ALA A 467 -10.68 13.46 1.42
CA ALA A 467 -12.07 13.81 1.71
C ALA A 467 -12.28 14.33 3.13
N VAL A 468 -11.56 13.86 4.15
CA VAL A 468 -11.70 14.32 5.53
C VAL A 468 -11.09 15.71 5.71
N ARG A 469 -10.02 16.02 4.99
CA ARG A 469 -9.51 17.40 4.88
C ARG A 469 -10.54 18.34 4.29
N ALA A 470 -11.42 17.83 3.44
CA ALA A 470 -12.58 18.55 2.91
C ALA A 470 -13.81 18.47 3.83
N ALA A 471 -13.99 17.39 4.61
CA ALA A 471 -15.13 17.14 5.50
C ALA A 471 -14.72 16.45 6.81
N PHE A 472 -14.78 17.28 7.84
CA PHE A 472 -14.46 17.07 9.23
C PHE A 472 -15.04 15.76 9.91
N SER A 473 -14.22 14.77 10.34
CA SER A 473 -14.65 13.49 11.01
C SER A 473 -14.02 13.22 12.41
N ARG A 474 -14.20 12.04 13.05
CA ARG A 474 -13.83 11.60 14.44
C ARG A 474 -12.47 12.07 15.00
N ARG A 475 -11.50 12.42 14.13
CA ARG A 475 -10.26 13.14 14.48
C ARG A 475 -10.53 14.54 15.08
N LEU A 476 -11.78 14.98 15.08
CA LEU A 476 -12.21 16.31 15.48
C LEU A 476 -12.89 16.40 16.82
N GLN A 477 -12.77 15.39 17.67
CA GLN A 477 -13.26 15.50 19.04
C GLN A 477 -12.69 16.73 19.79
N ARG A 478 -11.56 17.29 19.32
CA ARG A 478 -10.95 18.51 19.84
C ARG A 478 -11.51 19.82 19.25
N PHE A 479 -12.33 19.76 18.21
CA PHE A 479 -12.93 20.92 17.53
C PHE A 479 -14.45 20.96 17.76
N PRO A 480 -15.08 22.14 17.79
CA PRO A 480 -16.52 22.27 18.04
C PRO A 480 -17.34 21.94 16.77
N VAL A 481 -17.24 20.69 16.28
CA VAL A 481 -17.94 20.19 15.09
C VAL A 481 -18.82 19.00 15.47
N ASN A 482 -20.10 19.04 15.08
CA ASN A 482 -21.07 17.99 15.33
C ASN A 482 -21.17 17.05 14.13
N VAL A 483 -20.73 15.81 14.32
CA VAL A 483 -20.79 14.75 13.31
C VAL A 483 -21.88 13.75 13.68
N GLU A 484 -22.81 13.49 12.77
CA GLU A 484 -23.88 12.50 12.93
C GLU A 484 -23.85 11.45 11.81
N VAL A 485 -24.44 10.28 12.11
CA VAL A 485 -24.49 9.16 11.17
C VAL A 485 -25.93 8.74 10.88
N LEU A 486 -26.33 8.76 9.61
CA LEU A 486 -27.63 8.31 9.13
C LEU A 486 -27.51 7.00 8.35
N SER A 487 -27.81 5.89 9.04
CA SER A 487 -27.71 4.55 8.47
C SER A 487 -28.88 3.66 8.91
N ARG A 488 -29.01 2.50 8.28
CA ARG A 488 -29.99 1.48 8.68
C ARG A 488 -29.75 0.91 10.09
N PHE A 489 -28.57 1.13 10.66
CA PHE A 489 -28.17 0.63 11.98
C PHE A 489 -28.71 1.52 13.10
N ARG A 490 -29.10 2.76 12.80
CA ARG A 490 -29.80 3.64 13.76
C ARG A 490 -31.27 3.26 13.89
N SER A 491 -31.77 3.27 15.12
CA SER A 491 -33.20 3.12 15.38
C SER A 491 -34.01 4.24 14.73
N ARG A 492 -35.31 4.02 14.50
CA ARG A 492 -36.17 5.07 13.91
C ARG A 492 -36.21 6.33 14.76
N ALA A 493 -36.16 6.20 16.09
CA ALA A 493 -36.18 7.35 16.99
C ALA A 493 -34.91 8.21 16.81
N GLU A 494 -33.74 7.57 16.81
CA GLU A 494 -32.45 8.25 16.56
C GLU A 494 -32.40 8.87 15.17
N GLN A 495 -32.89 8.17 14.13
CA GLN A 495 -32.94 8.75 12.78
C GLN A 495 -33.80 10.01 12.72
N THR A 496 -34.97 10.01 13.36
CA THR A 496 -35.84 11.19 13.42
C THR A 496 -35.14 12.35 14.15
N GLU A 497 -34.50 12.08 15.28
CA GLU A 497 -33.76 13.09 16.04
C GLU A 497 -32.62 13.71 15.21
N VAL A 498 -31.84 12.88 14.50
CA VAL A 498 -30.77 13.35 13.62
C VAL A 498 -31.33 14.24 12.50
N LEU A 499 -32.47 13.88 11.90
CA LEU A 499 -33.11 14.68 10.85
C LEU A 499 -33.63 16.02 11.37
N GLU A 500 -34.22 16.05 12.57
CA GLU A 500 -34.67 17.29 13.22
C GLU A 500 -33.50 18.22 13.53
N ARG A 501 -32.38 17.66 14.01
CA ARG A 501 -31.15 18.43 14.29
C ARG A 501 -30.48 18.93 13.01
N LEU A 502 -30.52 18.14 11.93
CA LEU A 502 -30.01 18.49 10.61
C LEU A 502 -30.78 19.67 10.01
N GLU A 503 -32.11 19.65 10.08
CA GLU A 503 -32.97 20.74 9.60
C GLU A 503 -32.77 22.03 10.42
N GLN A 504 -32.34 21.93 11.67
CA GLN A 504 -32.03 23.06 12.55
C GLN A 504 -30.59 23.58 12.43
N GLY A 505 -29.77 23.01 11.55
CA GLY A 505 -28.35 23.38 11.40
C GLY A 505 -27.46 22.99 12.60
N GLN A 506 -27.88 22.02 13.42
CA GLN A 506 -27.10 21.53 14.57
C GLN A 506 -26.19 20.35 14.24
N VAL A 507 -26.20 19.90 12.98
CA VAL A 507 -25.35 18.84 12.45
C VAL A 507 -24.49 19.45 11.35
N ASP A 508 -23.20 19.57 11.61
CA ASP A 508 -22.26 20.14 10.66
C ASP A 508 -21.90 19.11 9.58
N ILE A 509 -21.76 17.83 9.96
CA ILE A 509 -21.44 16.73 9.04
C ILE A 509 -22.35 15.53 9.24
N LEU A 510 -22.99 15.14 8.16
CA LEU A 510 -23.84 13.96 8.08
C LEU A 510 -23.18 12.89 7.22
N ILE A 511 -22.77 11.78 7.85
CA ILE A 511 -22.27 10.59 7.14
C ILE A 511 -23.41 9.60 7.02
N GLY A 512 -23.65 9.03 5.84
CA GLY A 512 -24.75 8.08 5.72
C GLY A 512 -24.81 7.30 4.43
N THR A 513 -25.72 6.34 4.43
CA THR A 513 -25.95 5.45 3.29
C THR A 513 -26.94 6.10 2.29
N HIS A 514 -27.48 5.32 1.36
CA HIS A 514 -28.56 5.76 0.46
C HIS A 514 -29.76 6.42 1.16
N ARG A 515 -29.93 6.23 2.47
CA ARG A 515 -30.93 6.90 3.32
C ARG A 515 -30.89 8.44 3.25
N ILE A 516 -29.72 9.02 2.99
CA ILE A 516 -29.55 10.48 2.81
C ILE A 516 -30.33 10.99 1.59
N THR A 517 -30.56 10.14 0.59
CA THR A 517 -31.23 10.52 -0.67
C THR A 517 -32.75 10.38 -0.64
N SER A 518 -33.33 10.14 0.54
CA SER A 518 -34.78 10.10 0.71
C SER A 518 -35.37 11.51 0.72
N ASP A 519 -36.64 11.63 0.34
CA ASP A 519 -37.32 12.92 0.17
C ASP A 519 -37.58 13.67 1.49
N ASP A 520 -37.41 13.02 2.65
CA ASP A 520 -37.60 13.57 4.00
C ASP A 520 -36.33 14.13 4.63
N VAL A 521 -35.21 14.14 3.90
CA VAL A 521 -33.95 14.72 4.36
C VAL A 521 -33.83 16.14 3.84
N THR A 522 -33.83 17.10 4.77
CA THR A 522 -33.68 18.53 4.49
C THR A 522 -32.42 19.03 5.17
N PHE A 523 -31.58 19.73 4.43
CA PHE A 523 -30.39 20.40 4.94
C PHE A 523 -30.70 21.88 5.14
N ASP A 524 -30.22 22.49 6.23
CA ASP A 524 -30.30 23.94 6.44
C ASP A 524 -29.45 24.69 5.39
N ASP A 525 -28.16 24.34 5.31
CA ASP A 525 -27.21 24.89 4.34
C ASP A 525 -26.17 23.82 3.92
N LEU A 526 -26.37 23.20 2.75
CA LEU A 526 -25.48 22.14 2.25
C LEU A 526 -24.42 22.72 1.31
N GLY A 527 -23.21 22.91 1.82
CA GLY A 527 -22.09 23.46 1.04
C GLY A 527 -21.22 22.44 0.30
N LEU A 528 -21.13 21.19 0.77
CA LEU A 528 -20.24 20.17 0.19
C LEU A 528 -20.88 18.79 0.18
N LEU A 529 -20.77 18.10 -0.96
CA LEU A 529 -21.24 16.72 -1.14
C LEU A 529 -20.07 15.78 -1.48
N ILE A 530 -19.75 14.87 -0.57
CA ILE A 530 -18.75 13.82 -0.79
C ILE A 530 -19.44 12.49 -1.09
N ILE A 531 -19.05 11.85 -2.18
CA ILE A 531 -19.62 10.58 -2.63
C ILE A 531 -18.50 9.57 -2.81
N ASP A 532 -18.48 8.56 -1.96
CA ASP A 532 -17.55 7.43 -2.07
C ASP A 532 -18.16 6.27 -2.86
N GLU A 533 -17.35 5.62 -3.70
CA GLU A 533 -17.69 4.50 -4.58
C GLU A 533 -19.04 4.62 -5.32
N GLU A 534 -19.21 5.72 -6.07
CA GLU A 534 -20.46 6.09 -6.75
C GLU A 534 -21.10 4.93 -7.55
N GLN A 535 -20.28 4.05 -8.13
CA GLN A 535 -20.72 2.90 -8.92
C GLN A 535 -21.66 1.95 -8.16
N ARG A 536 -21.52 1.83 -6.84
CA ARG A 536 -22.35 0.93 -6.02
C ARG A 536 -23.78 1.44 -5.83
N PHE A 537 -24.05 2.71 -6.09
CA PHE A 537 -25.41 3.26 -5.95
C PHE A 537 -26.34 2.81 -7.08
N GLY A 538 -27.60 2.54 -6.71
CA GLY A 538 -28.68 2.26 -7.66
C GLY A 538 -29.05 3.48 -8.51
N VAL A 539 -29.78 3.25 -9.61
CA VAL A 539 -30.16 4.29 -10.57
C VAL A 539 -30.92 5.44 -9.91
N LYS A 540 -31.88 5.12 -9.03
CA LYS A 540 -32.70 6.12 -8.32
C LYS A 540 -31.82 7.07 -7.48
N THR A 541 -30.91 6.52 -6.69
CA THR A 541 -29.99 7.29 -5.84
C THR A 541 -29.10 8.18 -6.68
N LYS A 542 -28.56 7.68 -7.81
CA LYS A 542 -27.76 8.48 -8.74
C LYS A 542 -28.53 9.63 -9.35
N GLU A 543 -29.81 9.44 -9.69
CA GLU A 543 -30.67 10.52 -10.18
C GLU A 543 -30.94 11.59 -9.12
N THR A 544 -31.16 11.20 -7.86
CA THR A 544 -31.31 12.17 -6.76
C THR A 544 -30.02 12.96 -6.53
N LEU A 545 -28.87 12.27 -6.42
CA LEU A 545 -27.57 12.92 -6.24
C LEU A 545 -27.26 13.86 -7.41
N ARG A 546 -27.60 13.49 -8.64
CA ARG A 546 -27.39 14.35 -9.82
C ARG A 546 -28.15 15.68 -9.73
N LYS A 547 -29.31 15.73 -9.08
CA LYS A 547 -30.06 16.98 -8.86
C LYS A 547 -29.40 17.85 -7.80
N VAL A 548 -28.93 17.25 -6.71
CA VAL A 548 -28.21 17.95 -5.63
C VAL A 548 -26.88 18.53 -6.12
N ARG A 549 -26.19 17.81 -7.01
CA ARG A 549 -24.90 18.22 -7.60
C ARG A 549 -24.93 19.50 -8.44
N GLU A 550 -26.10 20.02 -8.83
CA GLU A 550 -26.16 21.13 -9.80
C GLU A 550 -25.59 22.44 -9.24
N ASP A 551 -25.76 22.69 -7.94
CA ASP A 551 -25.45 23.98 -7.31
C ASP A 551 -24.47 23.83 -6.12
N ILE A 552 -23.96 22.62 -5.86
CA ILE A 552 -23.16 22.29 -4.67
C ILE A 552 -21.81 21.69 -5.08
N ASP A 553 -20.75 22.07 -4.36
CA ASP A 553 -19.42 21.49 -4.51
C ASP A 553 -19.46 19.98 -4.29
N THR A 554 -18.95 19.22 -5.25
CA THR A 554 -19.05 17.76 -5.27
C THR A 554 -17.67 17.13 -5.41
N LEU A 555 -17.32 16.31 -4.43
CA LEU A 555 -16.13 15.45 -4.44
C LEU A 555 -16.56 13.99 -4.58
N THR A 556 -16.09 13.31 -5.61
CA THR A 556 -16.34 11.86 -5.78
C THR A 556 -15.04 11.09 -5.57
N LEU A 557 -15.09 10.00 -4.81
CA LEU A 557 -13.96 9.12 -4.53
C LEU A 557 -14.21 7.76 -5.18
N THR A 558 -13.17 7.13 -5.74
CA THR A 558 -13.28 5.73 -6.22
C THR A 558 -11.95 4.99 -6.23
N ALA A 559 -11.97 3.71 -5.88
CA ALA A 559 -10.83 2.80 -5.98
C ALA A 559 -10.44 2.46 -7.41
N THR A 560 -11.42 2.33 -8.31
CA THR A 560 -11.19 1.89 -9.68
C THR A 560 -11.48 3.00 -10.68
N PRO A 561 -10.51 3.40 -11.53
CA PRO A 561 -10.79 4.36 -12.58
C PRO A 561 -11.75 3.72 -13.58
N ILE A 562 -13.04 4.04 -13.47
CA ILE A 562 -14.05 3.55 -14.39
C ILE A 562 -13.65 4.03 -15.79
N PRO A 563 -13.36 3.16 -16.78
CA PRO A 563 -12.77 3.57 -18.05
C PRO A 563 -13.59 4.64 -18.79
N ARG A 564 -14.92 4.60 -18.60
CA ARG A 564 -15.83 5.59 -19.16
C ARG A 564 -15.73 6.95 -18.46
N THR A 565 -15.60 6.99 -17.14
CA THR A 565 -15.48 8.22 -16.34
C THR A 565 -14.08 8.85 -16.47
N LEU A 566 -13.04 8.01 -16.54
CA LEU A 566 -11.67 8.41 -16.86
C LEU A 566 -11.62 9.06 -18.25
N GLN A 567 -12.22 8.43 -19.26
CA GLN A 567 -12.25 8.95 -20.63
C GLN A 567 -12.98 10.30 -20.77
N PHE A 568 -13.94 10.62 -19.89
CA PHE A 568 -14.62 11.92 -19.88
C PHE A 568 -13.84 13.00 -19.11
N SER A 569 -13.15 12.62 -18.04
CA SER A 569 -12.26 13.55 -17.32
C SER A 569 -11.07 13.94 -18.21
N LEU A 570 -10.54 12.99 -18.98
CA LEU A 570 -9.52 13.22 -20.02
C LEU A 570 -9.98 14.13 -21.18
N LEU A 571 -11.29 14.36 -21.33
CA LEU A 571 -11.85 15.31 -22.30
C LEU A 571 -12.06 16.72 -21.69
N GLY A 572 -11.62 16.95 -20.44
CA GLY A 572 -11.73 18.23 -19.74
C GLY A 572 -13.14 18.57 -19.27
N ALA A 573 -14.04 17.60 -19.21
CA ALA A 573 -15.44 17.80 -18.78
C ALA A 573 -15.64 17.58 -17.27
N ARG A 574 -14.66 17.02 -16.59
CA ARG A 574 -14.64 16.75 -15.14
C ARG A 574 -13.20 16.77 -14.65
N ASP A 575 -12.93 17.46 -13.55
CA ASP A 575 -11.60 17.51 -12.99
C ASP A 575 -11.25 16.18 -12.30
N LEU A 576 -10.03 15.70 -12.51
CA LEU A 576 -9.54 14.40 -12.03
C LEU A 576 -8.23 14.60 -11.27
N SER A 577 -8.15 13.99 -10.10
CA SER A 577 -6.90 13.77 -9.37
C SER A 577 -6.65 12.27 -9.28
N LEU A 578 -5.47 11.84 -9.71
CA LEU A 578 -5.02 10.45 -9.59
C LEU A 578 -4.06 10.34 -8.41
N ILE A 579 -4.28 9.36 -7.53
CA ILE A 579 -3.39 8.97 -6.44
C ILE A 579 -2.83 7.61 -6.83
N GLU A 580 -1.59 7.59 -7.34
CA GLU A 580 -0.91 6.38 -7.81
C GLU A 580 0.11 5.89 -6.79
N THR A 581 0.66 6.80 -5.99
CA THR A 581 1.69 6.52 -5.01
C THR A 581 1.04 5.90 -3.75
N PRO A 582 1.33 4.63 -3.42
CA PRO A 582 0.88 4.03 -2.17
C PRO A 582 1.49 4.77 -0.98
N PRO A 583 0.81 4.81 0.18
CA PRO A 583 1.42 5.27 1.42
C PRO A 583 2.69 4.46 1.72
N PRO A 584 3.73 5.07 2.30
CA PRO A 584 5.04 4.44 2.47
C PRO A 584 5.04 3.14 3.29
N ASN A 585 3.99 2.89 4.07
CA ASN A 585 3.83 1.69 4.89
C ASN A 585 3.18 0.50 4.17
N ARG A 586 2.72 0.67 2.92
CA ARG A 586 2.02 -0.41 2.21
C ARG A 586 3.03 -1.35 1.57
N GLN A 587 3.17 -2.55 2.14
CA GLN A 587 3.87 -3.64 1.49
C GLN A 587 3.00 -4.25 0.39
N PRO A 588 3.59 -4.74 -0.72
CA PRO A 588 2.86 -5.53 -1.70
C PRO A 588 2.23 -6.75 -1.01
N ILE A 589 0.95 -7.00 -1.29
CA ILE A 589 0.25 -8.16 -0.75
C ILE A 589 0.65 -9.37 -1.60
N GLU A 590 1.34 -10.31 -0.98
CA GLU A 590 1.67 -11.59 -1.60
C GLU A 590 0.36 -12.35 -1.89
N THR A 591 0.18 -12.75 -3.15
CA THR A 591 -1.07 -13.38 -3.61
C THR A 591 -0.73 -14.70 -4.27
N GLU A 592 -1.17 -15.79 -3.64
CA GLU A 592 -1.00 -17.14 -4.15
C GLU A 592 -2.33 -17.74 -4.60
N VAL A 593 -2.28 -18.64 -5.59
CA VAL A 593 -3.48 -19.34 -6.09
C VAL A 593 -3.28 -20.83 -5.95
N HIS A 594 -4.09 -21.43 -5.08
CA HIS A 594 -4.01 -22.84 -4.73
C HIS A 594 -5.32 -23.57 -5.04
N THR A 595 -5.23 -24.90 -5.19
CA THR A 595 -6.41 -25.76 -5.03
C THR A 595 -6.81 -25.79 -3.55
N PHE A 596 -8.07 -26.11 -3.28
CA PHE A 596 -8.55 -26.20 -1.89
C PHE A 596 -7.74 -27.25 -1.12
N ASP A 597 -7.05 -26.80 -0.07
CA ASP A 597 -6.15 -27.61 0.76
C ASP A 597 -6.35 -27.19 2.23
N GLU A 598 -6.80 -28.13 3.06
CA GLU A 598 -7.09 -27.89 4.47
C GLU A 598 -5.82 -27.66 5.30
N ASP A 599 -4.71 -28.30 4.94
CA ASP A 599 -3.43 -28.16 5.66
C ASP A 599 -2.87 -26.75 5.42
N LEU A 600 -2.87 -26.29 4.17
CA LEU A 600 -2.42 -24.93 3.83
C LEU A 600 -3.28 -23.86 4.51
N ILE A 601 -4.61 -24.03 4.49
CA ILE A 601 -5.54 -23.10 5.14
C ILE A 601 -5.28 -23.05 6.65
N ARG A 602 -5.09 -24.21 7.28
CA ARG A 602 -4.76 -24.30 8.71
C ARG A 602 -3.46 -23.56 9.00
N ASP A 603 -2.41 -23.84 8.25
CA ASP A 603 -1.08 -23.30 8.49
C ASP A 603 -1.07 -21.76 8.29
N ALA A 604 -1.80 -21.24 7.29
CA ALA A 604 -1.98 -19.81 7.10
C ALA A 604 -2.72 -19.13 8.27
N ILE A 605 -3.78 -19.77 8.80
CA ILE A 605 -4.52 -19.26 9.97
C ILE A 605 -3.64 -19.29 11.23
N VAL A 606 -2.90 -20.37 11.45
CA VAL A 606 -2.00 -20.52 12.60
C VAL A 606 -0.87 -19.48 12.53
N TYR A 607 -0.27 -19.28 11.36
CA TYR A 607 0.77 -18.28 11.15
C TYR A 607 0.27 -16.85 11.44
N GLU A 608 -0.92 -16.47 10.96
CA GLU A 608 -1.47 -15.14 11.22
C GLU A 608 -1.80 -14.94 12.71
N THR A 609 -2.39 -15.96 13.34
CA THR A 609 -2.82 -15.85 14.74
C THR A 609 -1.64 -15.94 15.72
N SER A 610 -0.55 -16.63 15.38
CA SER A 610 0.65 -16.68 16.23
C SER A 610 1.37 -15.32 16.32
N ARG A 611 1.24 -14.47 15.29
CA ARG A 611 1.72 -13.08 15.30
C ARG A 611 0.70 -12.07 15.84
N GLY A 612 -0.41 -12.54 16.43
CA GLY A 612 -1.47 -11.70 17.00
C GLY A 612 -2.39 -11.02 15.99
N GLY A 613 -2.35 -11.45 14.73
CA GLY A 613 -3.20 -10.93 13.67
C GLY A 613 -4.53 -11.68 13.53
N GLN A 614 -5.39 -11.18 12.64
CA GLN A 614 -6.71 -11.71 12.36
C GLN A 614 -6.86 -12.14 10.89
N VAL A 615 -7.77 -13.08 10.64
CA VAL A 615 -7.97 -13.66 9.30
C VAL A 615 -9.38 -13.40 8.79
N PHE A 616 -9.47 -12.95 7.54
CA PHE A 616 -10.73 -13.00 6.79
C PHE A 616 -10.82 -14.30 5.99
N PHE A 617 -11.90 -15.05 6.17
CA PHE A 617 -12.20 -16.21 5.34
C PHE A 617 -13.46 -15.92 4.51
N ILE A 618 -13.30 -15.70 3.21
CA ILE A 618 -14.38 -15.30 2.32
C ILE A 618 -15.02 -16.51 1.67
N HIS A 619 -16.31 -16.70 1.93
CA HIS A 619 -17.13 -17.74 1.31
C HIS A 619 -18.47 -17.16 0.86
N ASN A 620 -18.61 -16.93 -0.45
CA ASN A 620 -19.77 -16.20 -1.02
C ASN A 620 -21.04 -17.05 -1.18
N ARG A 621 -21.39 -17.84 -0.15
CA ARG A 621 -22.58 -18.69 -0.16
C ARG A 621 -23.15 -18.86 1.25
N VAL A 622 -24.16 -18.05 1.58
CA VAL A 622 -24.81 -18.03 2.90
C VAL A 622 -25.32 -19.41 3.36
N LYS A 623 -25.77 -20.27 2.44
CA LYS A 623 -26.30 -21.59 2.80
C LYS A 623 -25.27 -22.51 3.45
N THR A 624 -24.00 -22.39 3.05
CA THR A 624 -22.89 -23.29 3.44
C THR A 624 -21.85 -22.59 4.29
N ILE A 625 -22.03 -21.29 4.59
CA ILE A 625 -21.06 -20.51 5.36
C ILE A 625 -20.84 -21.04 6.79
N ASN A 626 -21.88 -21.59 7.41
CA ASN A 626 -21.76 -22.19 8.74
C ASN A 626 -20.96 -23.51 8.68
N GLU A 627 -21.07 -24.27 7.60
CA GLU A 627 -20.28 -25.50 7.39
C GLU A 627 -18.80 -25.15 7.27
N VAL A 628 -18.47 -24.07 6.55
CA VAL A 628 -17.10 -23.55 6.45
C VAL A 628 -16.59 -23.06 7.80
N ALA A 629 -17.42 -22.40 8.61
CA ALA A 629 -17.01 -21.97 9.95
C ALA A 629 -16.73 -23.15 10.88
N GLU A 630 -17.55 -24.21 10.84
CA GLU A 630 -17.28 -25.44 11.59
C GLU A 630 -16.02 -26.15 11.10
N MET A 631 -15.76 -26.16 9.79
CA MET A 631 -14.52 -26.69 9.22
C MET A 631 -13.30 -25.92 9.76
N VAL A 632 -13.33 -24.59 9.79
CA VAL A 632 -12.23 -23.79 10.38
C VAL A 632 -12.06 -24.09 11.87
N ARG A 633 -13.13 -24.19 12.64
CA ARG A 633 -13.07 -24.56 14.08
C ARG A 633 -12.48 -25.95 14.29
N ALA A 634 -12.76 -26.89 13.40
CA ALA A 634 -12.22 -28.24 13.47
C ALA A 634 -10.72 -28.27 13.11
N MET A 635 -10.30 -27.51 12.10
CA MET A 635 -8.89 -27.41 11.67
C MET A 635 -8.01 -26.70 12.70
N VAL A 636 -8.53 -25.65 13.35
CA VAL A 636 -7.80 -24.84 14.32
C VAL A 636 -8.65 -24.65 15.59
N PRO A 637 -8.58 -25.58 16.57
CA PRO A 637 -9.46 -25.54 17.75
C PRO A 637 -9.24 -24.36 18.69
N ASN A 638 -8.06 -23.74 18.63
CA ASN A 638 -7.63 -22.67 19.55
C ASN A 638 -8.00 -21.26 19.08
N VAL A 639 -8.63 -21.10 17.91
CA VAL A 639 -9.01 -19.78 17.37
C VAL A 639 -10.51 -19.50 17.52
N ARG A 640 -10.83 -18.23 17.74
CA ARG A 640 -12.19 -17.73 17.94
C ARG A 640 -12.79 -17.36 16.59
N VAL A 641 -13.70 -18.21 16.10
CA VAL A 641 -14.29 -18.06 14.76
C VAL A 641 -15.68 -17.42 14.81
N GLY A 642 -15.86 -16.30 14.10
CA GLY A 642 -17.16 -15.64 13.89
C GLY A 642 -17.70 -15.82 12.47
N VAL A 643 -19.01 -15.59 12.29
CA VAL A 643 -19.69 -15.65 10.98
C VAL A 643 -20.42 -14.33 10.71
N GLY A 644 -20.15 -13.71 9.56
CA GLY A 644 -20.80 -12.46 9.14
C GLY A 644 -21.36 -12.54 7.72
N HIS A 645 -22.67 -12.36 7.54
CA HIS A 645 -23.26 -12.32 6.19
C HIS A 645 -24.48 -11.39 6.07
N GLY A 646 -24.77 -10.94 4.83
CA GLY A 646 -25.78 -9.91 4.58
C GLY A 646 -27.24 -10.30 4.89
N GLN A 647 -27.55 -11.59 5.07
CA GLN A 647 -28.87 -12.06 5.51
C GLN A 647 -29.06 -12.05 7.04
N MET A 648 -28.02 -11.77 7.82
CA MET A 648 -28.14 -11.65 9.28
C MET A 648 -29.00 -10.44 9.64
N ASN A 649 -29.57 -10.46 10.85
CA ASN A 649 -30.19 -9.26 11.36
C ASN A 649 -29.10 -8.19 11.61
N SER A 650 -29.49 -6.90 11.57
CA SER A 650 -28.49 -5.82 11.61
C SER A 650 -27.75 -5.73 12.95
N SER A 651 -28.40 -6.08 14.06
CA SER A 651 -27.78 -6.09 15.39
C SER A 651 -26.73 -7.21 15.50
N GLU A 652 -27.06 -8.42 15.08
CA GLU A 652 -26.16 -9.58 15.11
C GLU A 652 -24.93 -9.34 14.24
N LEU A 653 -25.11 -8.77 13.05
CA LEU A 653 -23.99 -8.45 12.19
C LEU A 653 -23.10 -7.38 12.81
N GLU A 654 -23.69 -6.35 13.43
CA GLU A 654 -22.94 -5.32 14.13
C GLU A 654 -22.16 -5.89 15.31
N ASP A 655 -22.79 -6.72 16.14
CA ASP A 655 -22.14 -7.36 17.28
C ASP A 655 -20.93 -8.21 16.83
N VAL A 656 -21.09 -9.02 15.79
CA VAL A 656 -19.98 -9.83 15.24
C VAL A 656 -18.87 -8.95 14.68
N MET A 657 -19.19 -7.87 13.98
CA MET A 657 -18.19 -6.95 13.44
C MET A 657 -17.45 -6.19 14.55
N VAL A 658 -18.16 -5.77 15.61
CA VAL A 658 -17.57 -5.12 16.79
C VAL A 658 -16.69 -6.08 17.57
N ASP A 659 -17.10 -7.33 17.71
CA ASP A 659 -16.28 -8.36 18.36
C ASP A 659 -15.02 -8.69 17.55
N PHE A 660 -15.10 -8.70 16.23
CA PHE A 660 -13.93 -8.83 15.37
C PHE A 660 -13.01 -7.60 15.47
N LEU A 661 -13.55 -6.38 15.41
CA LEU A 661 -12.77 -5.15 15.59
C LEU A 661 -12.06 -5.05 16.95
N ASN A 662 -12.66 -5.59 18.02
CA ASN A 662 -12.09 -5.58 19.37
C ASN A 662 -11.26 -6.84 19.68
N GLU A 663 -10.80 -7.56 18.65
CA GLU A 663 -9.94 -8.75 18.81
C GLU A 663 -10.54 -9.85 19.70
N LYS A 664 -11.87 -9.93 19.78
CA LYS A 664 -12.57 -11.05 20.44
C LYS A 664 -12.75 -12.25 19.52
N LEU A 665 -12.58 -12.05 18.22
CA LEU A 665 -12.64 -13.06 17.17
C LEU A 665 -11.32 -13.01 16.39
N ASP A 666 -10.71 -14.16 16.13
CA ASP A 666 -9.45 -14.29 15.39
C ASP A 666 -9.72 -14.49 13.90
N VAL A 667 -10.80 -15.21 13.55
CA VAL A 667 -11.19 -15.49 12.17
C VAL A 667 -12.62 -15.05 11.92
N LEU A 668 -12.83 -14.22 10.89
CA LEU A 668 -14.17 -13.87 10.42
C LEU A 668 -14.49 -14.59 9.11
N VAL A 669 -15.37 -15.58 9.18
CA VAL A 669 -15.94 -16.25 8.00
C VAL A 669 -17.08 -15.40 7.46
N SER A 670 -16.91 -14.82 6.27
CA SER A 670 -17.88 -13.84 5.75
C SER A 670 -18.17 -13.99 4.26
N THR A 671 -19.30 -13.44 3.82
CA THR A 671 -19.56 -13.17 2.40
C THR A 671 -18.81 -11.89 1.96
N SER A 672 -18.98 -11.43 0.71
CA SER A 672 -18.44 -10.14 0.21
C SER A 672 -19.01 -8.88 0.90
N ILE A 673 -19.60 -9.01 2.10
CA ILE A 673 -20.04 -7.86 2.89
C ILE A 673 -18.87 -6.98 3.35
N ILE A 674 -17.69 -7.59 3.55
CA ILE A 674 -16.46 -6.89 3.97
C ILE A 674 -15.89 -5.97 2.88
N GLU A 675 -16.29 -6.20 1.63
CA GLU A 675 -15.91 -5.39 0.46
C GLU A 675 -16.35 -3.92 0.60
N ASN A 676 -17.25 -3.61 1.54
CA ASN A 676 -17.81 -2.27 1.76
C ASN A 676 -17.01 -1.42 2.77
N GLY A 677 -15.70 -1.30 2.56
CA GLY A 677 -14.90 -0.27 3.24
C GLY A 677 -14.73 -0.47 4.75
N LEU A 678 -14.71 -1.73 5.21
CA LEU A 678 -14.31 -2.07 6.57
C LEU A 678 -12.78 -2.19 6.60
N ASP A 679 -12.11 -1.16 7.11
CA ASP A 679 -10.67 -1.16 7.36
C ASP A 679 -10.40 -1.75 8.75
N ILE A 680 -9.77 -2.92 8.78
CA ILE A 680 -9.39 -3.63 10.01
C ILE A 680 -7.90 -3.85 9.96
N SER A 681 -7.16 -2.94 10.60
CA SER A 681 -5.70 -2.87 10.50
C SER A 681 -4.97 -4.11 11.02
N ASN A 682 -5.62 -4.92 11.87
CA ASN A 682 -5.05 -6.15 12.40
C ASN A 682 -5.38 -7.40 11.56
N ALA A 683 -6.22 -7.27 10.52
CA ALA A 683 -6.59 -8.37 9.64
C ALA A 683 -5.67 -8.42 8.41
N ASN A 684 -4.56 -9.16 8.50
CA ASN A 684 -3.49 -9.13 7.50
C ASN A 684 -3.41 -10.38 6.61
N THR A 685 -4.27 -11.37 6.82
CA THR A 685 -4.41 -12.54 5.93
C THR A 685 -5.85 -12.69 5.46
N MET A 686 -6.03 -12.90 4.16
CA MET A 686 -7.34 -13.16 3.55
C MET A 686 -7.32 -14.46 2.73
N ILE A 687 -8.26 -15.35 3.04
CA ILE A 687 -8.47 -16.61 2.34
C ILE A 687 -9.76 -16.51 1.54
N ILE A 688 -9.70 -16.60 0.22
CA ILE A 688 -10.88 -16.48 -0.66
C ILE A 688 -11.25 -17.86 -1.21
N ASN A 689 -12.31 -18.46 -0.66
CA ASN A 689 -12.78 -19.75 -1.10
C ASN A 689 -13.58 -19.63 -2.42
N HIS A 690 -13.34 -20.55 -3.36
CA HIS A 690 -13.92 -20.56 -4.71
C HIS A 690 -13.71 -19.25 -5.50
N ALA A 691 -12.52 -18.64 -5.37
CA ALA A 691 -12.17 -17.38 -6.02
C ALA A 691 -12.50 -17.34 -7.53
N GLY A 692 -12.15 -18.40 -8.27
CA GLY A 692 -12.37 -18.47 -9.73
C GLY A 692 -13.81 -18.72 -10.19
N GLU A 693 -14.71 -19.12 -9.29
CA GLU A 693 -16.10 -19.48 -9.63
C GLU A 693 -17.12 -18.41 -9.21
N HIS A 694 -16.82 -17.66 -8.16
CA HIS A 694 -17.81 -16.83 -7.46
C HIS A 694 -17.45 -15.34 -7.40
N PHE A 695 -16.29 -14.94 -7.92
CA PHE A 695 -15.83 -13.56 -7.87
C PHE A 695 -15.35 -13.06 -9.23
N GLY A 696 -15.65 -11.80 -9.50
CA GLY A 696 -15.02 -11.04 -10.57
C GLY A 696 -13.60 -10.61 -10.23
N LEU A 697 -12.77 -10.33 -11.23
CA LEU A 697 -11.42 -9.80 -11.06
C LEU A 697 -11.43 -8.42 -10.40
N SER A 698 -12.45 -7.60 -10.65
CA SER A 698 -12.61 -6.33 -9.92
C SER A 698 -12.96 -6.54 -8.44
N GLU A 699 -13.77 -7.55 -8.14
CA GLU A 699 -14.15 -7.90 -6.75
C GLU A 699 -12.94 -8.49 -6.02
N LEU A 700 -12.18 -9.37 -6.66
CA LEU A 700 -10.92 -9.92 -6.11
C LEU A 700 -9.88 -8.83 -5.87
N HIS A 701 -9.73 -7.87 -6.79
CA HIS A 701 -8.83 -6.74 -6.60
C HIS A 701 -9.25 -5.89 -5.40
N GLN A 702 -10.55 -5.71 -5.18
CA GLN A 702 -11.07 -4.95 -4.05
C GLN A 702 -10.98 -5.71 -2.73
N LEU A 703 -11.16 -7.03 -2.74
CA LEU A 703 -10.96 -7.88 -1.56
C LEU A 703 -9.48 -7.97 -1.17
N ARG A 704 -8.58 -7.99 -2.16
CA ARG A 704 -7.13 -7.94 -1.93
C ARG A 704 -6.72 -6.60 -1.33
N GLY A 705 -7.31 -5.51 -1.80
CA GLY A 705 -6.91 -4.14 -1.43
C GLY A 705 -7.36 -3.76 -0.03
#